data_AF-A0A6N8XS10-F1
#
_entry.id   AF-A0A6N8XS10-F1
#
_cell.length_a   1.000
_cell.length_b   1.000
_cell.length_c   1.000
_cell.angle_alpha   90.00
_cell.angle_beta   90.00
_cell.angle_gamma   90.00
#
_symmetry.space_group_name_H-M   'P 1'
#
loop_
_entity.id
_entity.type
_entity.pdbx_description
1 polymer ?
#
loop_
_entity_poly.entity_id
_entity_poly.type
_entity_poly.pdbx_seq_one_letter_code
_entity_poly.pdbx_strand_id
1 'polypeptide(L)'
;MERALLVAVRFHQGRYHGTGDWPPAPARLYQALMAGAALGATVPDAARDALEWLEQLPPPAVAAPRGAPGQGYTGFVPNNDLDAALSRKNASDIEDAVATVRVGKTVRPILFDDAAPVLYCWSFDGDDARATALCELAEHLYQLGRGVDMAWAQAAVLDAHEAQERLSEHGGIVYRPSTGDGAGNTLLCPQPGTGRSLAARFEGTRTRFRRGGSNRKSVRVFVQPAKPLLASVAYNAPPTQLVFALRGAEAWGDFAPRRLSEAAALVAAARDRAAARLCEAMPARADEIERYLVGRGATETDKAARVRIAPIPSIGHPHADMTIRRLAVRVPQTCPLRADDVAWAFAQVAWTDADGVILAELQPVDDDAMVERYERSGRCWRSVTPLALSTARRRRIDPARTRDEAKDAAERVREEARAVHAVRQALRHAEVGMSPSSVRVQREPFDSRGERAESFARGTRFPKEVLWHVSLTFAARLGGPLLLGDGRYLGLGLMQPVDPMPGVLAFAIEAGLAEHADSALVARAARRAMLARMQAALPRGQSVPRYVSGHEDDGRPARDGSHRHVAVVPDLPHGRLLFVAPNLLQRSGLKWREIAGDHARLEHALEGMNVLRAGFAGRLVLAPAVLDPDSDPLFAPSRVWESVSDYRVTRHRRRLADEEALKADAFAELARIGWPEPNVVEVLSVRRGPQGGLSGQLRLTFATAQAGPLAIGSTLHKGGGLFAGSHRRHSREA
;
A
#
# COMPACT_ATOMS: atom_id res chain seq x y z
N MET A 1 11.41 30.72 -16.95
CA MET A 1 11.28 29.98 -15.68
C MET A 1 9.93 29.33 -15.72
N GLU A 2 9.84 28.05 -15.41
CA GLU A 2 8.58 27.31 -15.37
C GLU A 2 7.70 27.94 -14.28
N ARG A 3 6.51 28.41 -14.66
CA ARG A 3 5.54 29.04 -13.76
C ARG A 3 4.33 28.15 -13.60
N ALA A 4 3.52 28.45 -12.59
CA ALA A 4 2.29 27.73 -12.32
C ALA A 4 1.12 28.68 -12.05
N LEU A 5 -0.05 28.38 -12.65
CA LEU A 5 -1.33 29.01 -12.31
C LEU A 5 -2.03 28.12 -11.30
N LEU A 6 -2.18 28.60 -10.07
CA LEU A 6 -2.87 27.90 -9.00
C LEU A 6 -4.24 28.55 -8.76
N VAL A 7 -5.33 27.82 -9.03
CA VAL A 7 -6.71 28.24 -8.72
C VAL A 7 -7.20 27.46 -7.49
N ALA A 8 -7.45 28.16 -6.39
CA ALA A 8 -7.98 27.61 -5.15
C ALA A 8 -9.48 27.90 -5.03
N VAL A 9 -10.30 26.86 -5.08
CA VAL A 9 -11.77 26.95 -4.96
C VAL A 9 -12.21 26.54 -3.57
N ARG A 10 -13.01 27.37 -2.90
CA ARG A 10 -13.64 27.07 -1.62
C ARG A 10 -15.13 26.91 -1.80
N PHE A 11 -15.69 25.83 -1.23
CA PHE A 11 -17.13 25.61 -1.19
C PHE A 11 -17.72 26.28 0.04
N HIS A 12 -18.96 26.78 -0.08
CA HIS A 12 -19.70 27.34 1.05
C HIS A 12 -20.01 26.30 2.14
N GLN A 13 -20.13 25.03 1.76
CA GLN A 13 -20.40 23.90 2.66
C GLN A 13 -19.52 22.72 2.26
N GLY A 14 -19.23 21.84 3.23
CA GLY A 14 -18.51 20.57 3.01
C GLY A 14 -19.31 19.51 2.24
N ARG A 15 -20.01 19.91 1.17
CA ARG A 15 -20.90 19.08 0.35
C ARG A 15 -20.77 19.43 -1.12
N TYR A 16 -20.66 18.40 -1.95
CA TYR A 16 -20.62 18.54 -3.41
C TYR A 16 -21.62 17.59 -4.06
N HIS A 17 -22.47 18.09 -4.97
CA HIS A 17 -23.59 17.35 -5.57
C HIS A 17 -23.35 17.00 -7.05
N GLY A 18 -22.11 17.12 -7.53
CA GLY A 18 -21.75 16.67 -8.87
C GLY A 18 -21.92 15.17 -9.07
N THR A 19 -22.42 14.80 -10.24
CA THR A 19 -22.61 13.40 -10.62
C THR A 19 -21.37 12.88 -11.33
N GLY A 20 -20.76 11.82 -10.78
CA GLY A 20 -19.74 11.02 -11.46
C GLY A 20 -18.31 11.54 -11.39
N ASP A 21 -18.07 12.72 -10.81
CA ASP A 21 -16.75 13.36 -10.81
C ASP A 21 -16.38 13.91 -9.42
N TRP A 22 -15.61 13.11 -8.67
CA TRP A 22 -14.90 13.59 -7.49
C TRP A 22 -13.40 13.32 -7.68
N PRO A 23 -12.53 14.34 -7.53
CA PRO A 23 -12.83 15.75 -7.26
C PRO A 23 -13.59 16.40 -8.43
N PRO A 24 -14.16 17.61 -8.26
CA PRO A 24 -14.83 18.30 -9.37
C PRO A 24 -13.86 18.43 -10.56
N ALA A 25 -14.27 17.96 -11.74
CA ALA A 25 -13.35 17.84 -12.87
C ALA A 25 -12.85 19.22 -13.37
N PRO A 26 -11.63 19.34 -13.95
CA PRO A 26 -11.14 20.61 -14.50
C PRO A 26 -12.07 21.25 -15.53
N ALA A 27 -12.79 20.45 -16.32
CA ALA A 27 -13.83 20.95 -17.24
C ALA A 27 -14.97 21.67 -16.51
N ARG A 28 -15.32 21.26 -15.28
CA ARG A 28 -16.33 21.96 -14.48
C ARG A 28 -15.83 23.31 -13.98
N LEU A 29 -14.56 23.38 -13.58
CA LEU A 29 -13.94 24.66 -13.23
C LEU A 29 -13.92 25.58 -14.45
N TYR A 30 -13.52 25.08 -15.61
CA TYR A 30 -13.54 25.85 -16.86
C TYR A 30 -14.95 26.40 -17.16
N GLN A 31 -15.99 25.56 -17.05
CA GLN A 31 -17.39 25.99 -17.23
C GLN A 31 -17.80 27.05 -16.20
N ALA A 32 -17.37 26.91 -14.95
CA ALA A 32 -17.66 27.87 -13.89
C ALA A 32 -16.96 29.22 -14.11
N LEU A 33 -15.70 29.22 -14.55
CA LEU A 33 -14.96 30.43 -14.91
C LEU A 33 -15.64 31.15 -16.08
N MET A 34 -16.02 30.43 -17.13
CA MET A 34 -16.74 30.99 -18.27
C MET A 34 -18.10 31.56 -17.86
N ALA A 35 -18.83 30.88 -16.98
CA ALA A 35 -20.13 31.35 -16.48
C ALA A 35 -19.99 32.60 -15.59
N GLY A 36 -18.98 32.64 -14.72
CA GLY A 36 -18.68 33.81 -13.87
C GLY A 36 -18.25 35.03 -14.68
N ALA A 37 -17.51 34.82 -15.77
CA ALA A 37 -17.06 35.88 -16.67
C ALA A 37 -18.17 36.46 -17.56
N ALA A 38 -19.29 35.76 -17.73
CA ALA A 38 -20.33 36.14 -18.68
C ALA A 38 -21.17 37.32 -18.14
N LEU A 39 -21.30 38.37 -18.95
CA LEU A 39 -22.24 39.47 -18.74
C LEU A 39 -23.50 39.21 -19.57
N GLY A 40 -24.50 38.59 -18.94
CA GLY A 40 -25.71 38.17 -19.63
C GLY A 40 -25.44 37.04 -20.63
N ALA A 41 -25.54 37.33 -21.93
CA ALA A 41 -25.34 36.35 -23.00
C ALA A 41 -23.93 36.38 -23.62
N THR A 42 -23.05 37.27 -23.15
CA THR A 42 -21.75 37.54 -23.79
C THR A 42 -20.59 37.37 -22.82
N VAL A 43 -19.52 36.72 -23.26
CA VAL A 43 -18.23 36.65 -22.57
C VAL A 43 -17.32 37.74 -23.16
N PRO A 44 -16.75 38.66 -22.35
CA PRO A 44 -15.83 39.70 -22.82
C PRO A 44 -14.62 39.12 -23.57
N ASP A 45 -14.06 39.87 -24.53
CA ASP A 45 -12.97 39.38 -25.39
C ASP A 45 -11.70 39.05 -24.60
N ALA A 46 -11.35 39.86 -23.60
CA ALA A 46 -10.22 39.57 -22.70
C ALA A 46 -10.42 38.25 -21.92
N ALA A 47 -11.65 37.99 -21.46
CA ALA A 47 -11.98 36.74 -20.77
C ALA A 47 -11.91 35.54 -21.71
N ARG A 48 -12.34 35.73 -22.96
CA ARG A 48 -12.27 34.71 -24.02
C ARG A 48 -10.84 34.36 -24.37
N ASP A 49 -9.97 35.34 -24.58
CA ASP A 49 -8.55 35.11 -24.90
C ASP A 49 -7.85 34.34 -23.77
N ALA A 50 -8.09 34.70 -22.51
CA ALA A 50 -7.50 34.01 -21.36
C ALA A 50 -8.03 32.55 -21.23
N LEU A 51 -9.32 32.33 -21.47
CA LEU A 51 -9.91 30.99 -21.47
C LEU A 51 -9.45 30.13 -22.66
N GLU A 52 -9.29 30.72 -23.85
CA GLU A 52 -8.75 30.03 -25.04
C GLU A 52 -7.29 29.61 -24.84
N TRP A 53 -6.50 30.41 -24.11
CA TRP A 53 -5.16 30.03 -23.68
C TRP A 53 -5.17 28.88 -22.67
N LEU A 54 -6.07 28.92 -21.68
CA LEU A 54 -6.19 27.83 -20.69
C LEU A 54 -6.47 26.46 -21.34
N GLU A 55 -7.22 26.44 -22.45
CA GLU A 55 -7.49 25.22 -23.22
C GLU A 55 -6.27 24.63 -23.93
N GLN A 56 -5.21 25.42 -24.14
CA GLN A 56 -3.96 24.95 -24.75
C GLN A 56 -3.00 24.31 -23.74
N LEU A 57 -3.20 24.57 -22.44
CA LEU A 57 -2.35 24.03 -21.40
C LEU A 57 -2.62 22.54 -21.19
N PRO A 58 -1.61 21.76 -20.75
CA PRO A 58 -1.82 20.37 -20.36
C PRO A 58 -2.83 20.29 -19.19
N PRO A 59 -3.52 19.16 -19.01
CA PRO A 59 -4.42 18.96 -17.87
C PRO A 59 -3.73 19.27 -16.53
N PRO A 60 -4.42 19.94 -15.58
CA PRO A 60 -3.79 20.39 -14.34
C PRO A 60 -3.59 19.25 -13.34
N ALA A 61 -2.69 19.42 -12.37
CA ALA A 61 -2.79 18.68 -11.12
C ALA A 61 -3.95 19.22 -10.27
N VAL A 62 -4.66 18.36 -9.54
CA VAL A 62 -5.79 18.75 -8.69
C VAL A 62 -5.54 18.27 -7.26
N ALA A 63 -5.46 19.15 -6.27
CA ALA A 63 -5.48 18.73 -4.86
C ALA A 63 -6.88 18.94 -4.27
N ALA A 64 -7.44 17.93 -3.61
CA ALA A 64 -8.77 18.01 -3.03
C ALA A 64 -8.82 17.36 -1.65
N PRO A 65 -9.68 17.83 -0.73
CA PRO A 65 -9.89 17.17 0.55
C PRO A 65 -10.38 15.74 0.34
N ARG A 66 -10.20 14.90 1.37
CA ARG A 66 -10.74 13.54 1.34
C ARG A 66 -12.26 13.60 1.35
N GLY A 67 -12.86 13.18 0.24
CA GLY A 67 -14.30 13.08 0.09
C GLY A 67 -14.82 11.68 0.43
N ALA A 68 -15.97 11.61 1.10
CA ALA A 68 -16.68 10.37 1.34
C ALA A 68 -18.13 10.48 0.82
N PRO A 69 -18.70 9.42 0.23
CA PRO A 69 -20.10 9.43 -0.18
C PRO A 69 -21.02 9.62 1.05
N GLY A 70 -21.85 10.66 1.01
CA GLY A 70 -22.89 10.88 2.01
C GLY A 70 -24.08 9.92 1.86
N GLN A 71 -25.08 10.11 2.72
CA GLN A 71 -26.36 9.44 2.60
C GLN A 71 -27.07 9.91 1.33
N GLY A 72 -27.39 8.97 0.44
CA GLY A 72 -28.20 9.25 -0.74
C GLY A 72 -29.68 9.22 -0.41
N TYR A 73 -30.46 10.03 -1.13
CA TYR A 73 -31.92 9.96 -1.12
C TYR A 73 -32.47 10.04 -2.55
N THR A 74 -33.63 9.42 -2.75
CA THR A 74 -34.32 9.43 -4.05
C THR A 74 -35.60 10.24 -3.90
N GLY A 75 -35.65 11.39 -4.57
CA GLY A 75 -36.86 12.19 -4.71
C GLY A 75 -37.62 11.80 -5.97
N PHE A 76 -38.94 11.65 -5.88
CA PHE A 76 -39.80 11.40 -7.04
C PHE A 76 -40.38 12.72 -7.53
N VAL A 77 -39.87 13.22 -8.67
CA VAL A 77 -40.23 14.54 -9.21
C VAL A 77 -40.90 14.37 -10.57
N PRO A 78 -41.95 15.13 -10.91
CA PRO A 78 -42.57 15.10 -12.24
C PRO A 78 -41.54 15.40 -13.34
N ASN A 79 -41.55 14.63 -14.41
CA ASN A 79 -40.57 14.75 -15.51
C ASN A 79 -40.97 15.78 -16.58
N ASN A 80 -41.55 16.93 -16.23
CA ASN A 80 -42.03 17.97 -17.19
C ASN A 80 -42.88 17.44 -18.37
N ASP A 81 -43.43 16.21 -18.27
CA ASP A 81 -44.24 15.54 -19.28
C ASP A 81 -45.75 15.67 -18.98
N LEU A 82 -46.10 16.58 -18.07
CA LEU A 82 -47.46 16.73 -17.56
C LEU A 82 -48.44 17.11 -18.68
N ASP A 83 -48.03 17.95 -19.62
CA ASP A 83 -48.84 18.35 -20.77
C ASP A 83 -49.24 17.15 -21.65
N ALA A 84 -48.34 16.18 -21.82
CA ALA A 84 -48.59 14.95 -22.59
C ALA A 84 -49.40 13.91 -21.82
N ALA A 85 -49.42 13.99 -20.48
CA ALA A 85 -50.26 13.16 -19.62
C ALA A 85 -51.68 13.73 -19.50
N LEU A 86 -51.82 15.05 -19.43
CA LEU A 86 -53.09 15.77 -19.40
C LEU A 86 -53.83 15.73 -20.74
N SER A 87 -53.13 15.62 -21.88
CA SER A 87 -53.78 15.45 -23.19
C SER A 87 -54.52 14.11 -23.37
N ARG A 88 -54.40 13.19 -22.39
CA ARG A 88 -55.01 11.86 -22.39
C ARG A 88 -56.05 11.65 -21.29
N LYS A 89 -56.34 12.67 -20.48
CA LYS A 89 -57.26 12.61 -19.32
C LYS A 89 -58.09 13.90 -19.19
N ASN A 90 -59.20 13.87 -18.48
CA ASN A 90 -60.00 15.06 -18.21
C ASN A 90 -59.29 15.97 -17.19
N ALA A 91 -59.53 17.28 -17.26
CA ALA A 91 -58.87 18.29 -16.43
C ALA A 91 -59.10 18.15 -14.90
N SER A 92 -60.02 17.28 -14.47
CA SER A 92 -60.27 16.93 -13.07
C SER A 92 -59.20 16.02 -12.44
N ASP A 93 -58.35 15.36 -13.24
CA ASP A 93 -57.50 14.24 -12.78
C ASP A 93 -56.01 14.63 -12.69
N ILE A 94 -55.72 15.90 -12.37
CA ILE A 94 -54.36 16.45 -12.36
C ILE A 94 -53.45 15.67 -11.39
N GLU A 95 -53.95 15.29 -10.22
CA GLU A 95 -53.15 14.54 -9.23
C GLU A 95 -52.74 13.15 -9.74
N ASP A 96 -53.65 12.44 -10.39
CA ASP A 96 -53.39 11.13 -11.02
C ASP A 96 -52.47 11.25 -12.24
N ALA A 97 -52.57 12.33 -13.00
CA ALA A 97 -51.67 12.61 -14.11
C ALA A 97 -50.26 12.95 -13.63
N VAL A 98 -50.13 13.68 -12.51
CA VAL A 98 -48.84 13.97 -11.87
C VAL A 98 -48.19 12.70 -11.33
N ALA A 99 -48.96 11.78 -10.75
CA ALA A 99 -48.46 10.53 -10.21
C ALA A 99 -47.80 9.64 -11.28
N THR A 100 -48.35 9.60 -12.50
CA THR A 100 -47.85 8.74 -13.59
C THR A 100 -46.56 9.25 -14.26
N VAL A 101 -46.21 10.52 -14.06
CA VAL A 101 -45.02 11.16 -14.67
C VAL A 101 -43.87 11.41 -13.68
N ARG A 102 -43.97 10.89 -12.45
CA ARG A 102 -42.90 10.99 -11.45
C ARG A 102 -41.75 10.07 -11.82
N VAL A 103 -40.54 10.63 -11.92
CA VAL A 103 -39.30 9.88 -12.12
C VAL A 103 -38.42 10.03 -10.89
N GLY A 104 -37.84 8.91 -10.45
CA GLY A 104 -36.90 8.89 -9.33
C GLY A 104 -35.60 9.60 -9.71
N LYS A 105 -35.24 10.64 -8.95
CA LYS A 105 -33.97 11.35 -9.07
C LYS A 105 -33.16 11.11 -7.80
N THR A 106 -32.12 10.30 -7.93
CA THR A 106 -31.19 10.02 -6.83
C THR A 106 -30.20 11.16 -6.69
N VAL A 107 -30.11 11.72 -5.48
CA VAL A 107 -29.09 12.68 -5.08
C VAL A 107 -28.23 12.04 -4.01
N ARG A 108 -26.91 12.06 -4.20
CA ARG A 108 -25.95 11.58 -3.20
C ARG A 108 -24.76 12.55 -3.17
N PRO A 109 -24.66 13.41 -2.14
CA PRO A 109 -23.54 14.34 -2.04
C PRO A 109 -22.25 13.60 -1.67
N ILE A 110 -21.11 14.19 -2.04
CA ILE A 110 -19.82 13.90 -1.44
C ILE A 110 -19.63 14.85 -0.26
N LEU A 111 -19.31 14.30 0.91
CA LEU A 111 -19.00 15.03 2.13
C LEU A 111 -17.48 15.19 2.27
N PHE A 112 -17.03 16.37 2.66
CA PHE A 112 -15.61 16.70 2.86
C PHE A 112 -15.45 17.84 3.87
N ASP A 113 -14.21 18.09 4.31
CA ASP A 113 -13.86 19.21 5.19
C ASP A 113 -13.82 20.51 4.39
N ASP A 114 -14.73 21.45 4.67
CA ASP A 114 -14.84 22.74 3.97
C ASP A 114 -13.76 23.76 4.36
N ALA A 115 -12.96 23.49 5.40
CA ALA A 115 -11.79 24.30 5.70
C ALA A 115 -10.71 24.18 4.60
N ALA A 116 -10.66 23.05 3.90
CA ALA A 116 -9.70 22.77 2.85
C ALA A 116 -10.25 23.12 1.44
N PRO A 117 -9.55 23.95 0.65
CA PRO A 117 -9.98 24.26 -0.72
C PRO A 117 -9.78 23.08 -1.68
N VAL A 118 -10.32 23.17 -2.88
CA VAL A 118 -9.88 22.35 -4.03
C VAL A 118 -8.90 23.19 -4.85
N LEU A 119 -7.68 22.71 -5.05
CA LEU A 119 -6.64 23.39 -5.80
C LEU A 119 -6.54 22.79 -7.21
N TYR A 120 -6.43 23.64 -8.23
CA TYR A 120 -6.12 23.27 -9.61
C TYR A 120 -4.83 23.98 -10.00
N CYS A 121 -3.83 23.23 -10.46
CA CYS A 121 -2.50 23.74 -10.75
C CYS A 121 -2.09 23.40 -12.19
N TRP A 122 -1.94 24.42 -13.03
CA TRP A 122 -1.40 24.30 -14.39
C TRP A 122 0.04 24.78 -14.41
N SER A 123 0.97 23.95 -14.90
CA SER A 123 2.31 24.41 -15.26
C SER A 123 2.29 25.04 -16.65
N PHE A 124 3.05 26.12 -16.83
CA PHE A 124 3.14 26.81 -18.11
C PHE A 124 4.49 27.55 -18.26
N ASP A 125 4.87 27.79 -19.51
CA ASP A 125 6.07 28.55 -19.89
C ASP A 125 5.69 29.89 -20.53
N GLY A 126 5.95 30.99 -19.81
CA GLY A 126 5.68 32.36 -20.29
C GLY A 126 4.18 32.74 -20.31
N ASP A 127 3.87 33.94 -20.81
CA ASP A 127 2.49 34.46 -20.93
C ASP A 127 1.78 34.79 -19.58
N ASP A 128 2.52 35.43 -18.68
CA ASP A 128 2.03 35.90 -17.37
C ASP A 128 0.79 36.80 -17.47
N ALA A 129 0.60 37.51 -18.59
CA ALA A 129 -0.53 38.40 -18.80
C ALA A 129 -1.85 37.62 -18.82
N ARG A 130 -1.93 36.52 -19.58
CA ARG A 130 -3.13 35.67 -19.65
C ARG A 130 -3.37 34.89 -18.36
N ALA A 131 -2.29 34.44 -17.72
CA ALA A 131 -2.37 33.82 -16.39
C ALA A 131 -2.92 34.80 -15.33
N THR A 132 -2.50 36.06 -15.38
CA THR A 132 -3.00 37.13 -14.50
C THR A 132 -4.46 37.45 -14.79
N ALA A 133 -4.86 37.53 -16.06
CA ALA A 133 -6.26 37.71 -16.44
C ALA A 133 -7.15 36.57 -15.91
N LEU A 134 -6.68 35.32 -15.93
CA LEU A 134 -7.39 34.20 -15.30
C LEU A 134 -7.52 34.33 -13.79
N CYS A 135 -6.55 34.98 -13.12
CA CYS A 135 -6.67 35.24 -11.69
C CYS A 135 -7.82 36.20 -11.39
N GLU A 136 -7.96 37.27 -12.17
CA GLU A 136 -9.09 38.20 -12.08
C GLU A 136 -10.43 37.49 -12.41
N LEU A 137 -10.45 36.61 -13.42
CA LEU A 137 -11.66 35.85 -13.78
C LEU A 137 -12.09 34.88 -12.67
N ALA A 138 -11.14 34.30 -11.93
CA ALA A 138 -11.45 33.39 -10.84
C ALA A 138 -12.26 34.04 -9.73
N GLU A 139 -12.10 35.35 -9.50
CA GLU A 139 -12.86 36.11 -8.49
C GLU A 139 -14.35 36.18 -8.79
N HIS A 140 -14.75 36.03 -10.06
CA HIS A 140 -16.16 36.02 -10.47
C HIS A 140 -16.85 34.65 -10.32
N LEU A 141 -16.11 33.61 -9.89
CA LEU A 141 -16.68 32.29 -9.68
C LEU A 141 -17.62 32.30 -8.46
N TYR A 142 -18.88 31.89 -8.65
CA TYR A 142 -19.88 31.80 -7.59
C TYR A 142 -20.44 30.38 -7.37
N GLN A 143 -20.10 29.42 -8.23
CA GLN A 143 -20.63 28.06 -8.21
C GLN A 143 -19.67 27.08 -8.89
N LEU A 144 -19.49 25.88 -8.31
CA LEU A 144 -18.74 24.79 -8.93
C LEU A 144 -19.48 23.46 -8.79
N GLY A 145 -20.26 23.08 -9.81
CA GLY A 145 -21.08 21.86 -9.79
C GLY A 145 -22.53 22.16 -10.12
N ARG A 146 -23.47 21.67 -9.30
CA ARG A 146 -24.90 21.97 -9.43
C ARG A 146 -25.25 23.32 -8.82
N GLY A 147 -26.44 23.84 -9.09
CA GLY A 147 -26.90 25.15 -8.60
C GLY A 147 -26.93 25.33 -7.07
N VAL A 148 -26.76 24.23 -6.32
CA VAL A 148 -26.66 24.23 -4.85
C VAL A 148 -25.21 24.19 -4.35
N ASP A 149 -24.24 24.00 -5.24
CA ASP A 149 -22.81 23.90 -4.94
C ASP A 149 -22.16 25.29 -5.04
N MET A 150 -22.55 26.19 -4.15
CA MET A 150 -21.99 27.55 -4.06
C MET A 150 -20.52 27.49 -3.68
N ALA A 151 -19.69 28.21 -4.44
CA ALA A 151 -18.24 28.22 -4.27
C ALA A 151 -17.65 29.55 -4.73
N TRP A 152 -16.44 29.88 -4.28
CA TRP A 152 -15.68 31.03 -4.77
C TRP A 152 -14.23 30.61 -4.99
N ALA A 153 -13.53 31.33 -5.86
CA ALA A 153 -12.14 31.01 -6.16
C ALA A 153 -11.22 32.20 -5.91
N GLN A 154 -9.97 31.87 -5.57
CA GLN A 154 -8.83 32.78 -5.62
C GLN A 154 -7.78 32.11 -6.49
N ALA A 155 -7.05 32.87 -7.30
CA ALA A 155 -5.94 32.31 -8.03
C ALA A 155 -4.67 33.16 -7.92
N ALA A 156 -3.54 32.52 -8.14
CA ALA A 156 -2.24 33.15 -8.11
C ALA A 156 -1.31 32.54 -9.17
N VAL A 157 -0.41 33.36 -9.69
CA VAL A 157 0.71 32.91 -10.53
C VAL A 157 1.93 32.73 -9.64
N LEU A 158 2.37 31.48 -9.49
CA LEU A 158 3.47 31.07 -8.63
C LEU A 158 4.67 30.62 -9.48
N ASP A 159 5.82 30.46 -8.84
CA ASP A 159 6.87 29.62 -9.41
C ASP A 159 6.53 28.12 -9.23
N ALA A 160 7.16 27.26 -10.03
CA ALA A 160 6.87 25.83 -10.01
C ALA A 160 7.18 25.14 -8.67
N HIS A 161 8.16 25.64 -7.91
CA HIS A 161 8.53 25.07 -6.62
C HIS A 161 7.49 25.39 -5.55
N GLU A 162 7.11 26.65 -5.45
CA GLU A 162 6.05 27.12 -4.55
C GLU A 162 4.73 26.41 -4.84
N ALA A 163 4.34 26.27 -6.11
CA ALA A 163 3.13 25.53 -6.46
C ALA A 163 3.16 24.07 -6.01
N GLN A 164 4.30 23.40 -6.17
CA GLN A 164 4.48 22.02 -5.70
C GLN A 164 4.43 21.91 -4.17
N GLU A 165 5.01 22.87 -3.46
CA GLU A 165 4.93 22.96 -1.99
C GLU A 165 3.46 23.07 -1.55
N ARG A 166 2.69 23.98 -2.15
CA ARG A 166 1.26 24.17 -1.87
C ARG A 166 0.43 22.92 -2.10
N LEU A 167 0.69 22.18 -3.19
CA LEU A 167 0.04 20.88 -3.44
C LEU A 167 0.42 19.83 -2.37
N SER A 168 1.67 19.85 -1.89
CA SER A 168 2.15 18.89 -0.89
C SER A 168 1.63 19.17 0.52
N GLU A 169 1.49 20.44 0.91
CA GLU A 169 1.00 20.88 2.21
C GLU A 169 -0.52 20.80 2.36
N HIS A 170 -1.24 20.63 1.24
CA HIS A 170 -2.70 20.59 1.19
C HIS A 170 -3.34 19.58 2.16
N GLY A 171 -2.64 18.48 2.51
CA GLY A 171 -3.13 17.43 3.41
C GLY A 171 -4.22 16.52 2.83
N GLY A 172 -4.82 16.91 1.69
CA GLY A 172 -5.75 16.11 0.91
C GLY A 172 -5.11 15.14 -0.09
N ILE A 173 -5.90 14.64 -1.04
CA ILE A 173 -5.44 13.78 -2.13
C ILE A 173 -5.01 14.67 -3.30
N VAL A 174 -3.79 14.47 -3.79
CA VAL A 174 -3.31 15.11 -5.03
C VAL A 174 -3.56 14.16 -6.20
N TYR A 175 -4.37 14.60 -7.14
CA TYR A 175 -4.70 13.94 -8.39
C TYR A 175 -3.78 14.46 -9.50
N ARG A 176 -3.02 13.57 -10.13
CA ARG A 176 -2.13 13.93 -11.24
C ARG A 176 -2.64 13.33 -12.56
N PRO A 177 -2.62 14.10 -13.66
CA PRO A 177 -2.99 13.58 -14.97
C PRO A 177 -2.01 12.48 -15.39
N SER A 178 -2.52 11.49 -16.12
CA SER A 178 -1.80 10.32 -16.60
C SER A 178 -1.72 10.34 -18.13
N THR A 179 -0.60 9.90 -18.70
CA THR A 179 -0.43 9.77 -20.15
C THR A 179 -0.99 8.43 -20.64
N GLY A 180 -2.00 8.46 -21.52
CA GLY A 180 -2.57 7.27 -22.18
C GLY A 180 -3.92 6.79 -21.63
N ASP A 181 -4.43 5.71 -22.22
CA ASP A 181 -5.74 5.11 -21.90
C ASP A 181 -5.63 4.20 -20.66
N GLY A 182 -5.56 4.80 -19.47
CA GLY A 182 -5.40 4.08 -18.20
C GLY A 182 -6.69 3.90 -17.39
N ALA A 183 -6.74 2.85 -16.55
CA ALA A 183 -7.83 2.55 -15.61
C ALA A 183 -7.89 3.48 -14.36
N GLY A 184 -7.51 4.75 -14.52
CA GLY A 184 -7.49 5.76 -13.45
C GLY A 184 -8.86 6.41 -13.21
N ASN A 185 -8.90 7.40 -12.30
CA ASN A 185 -10.08 8.24 -12.12
C ASN A 185 -10.21 9.17 -13.34
N THR A 186 -11.20 8.92 -14.19
CA THR A 186 -11.36 9.71 -15.42
C THR A 186 -12.03 11.04 -15.12
N LEU A 187 -11.31 12.15 -15.32
CA LEU A 187 -11.83 13.50 -15.21
C LEU A 187 -11.91 14.16 -16.58
N LEU A 188 -13.00 14.88 -16.81
CA LEU A 188 -13.15 15.71 -18.01
C LEU A 188 -12.28 16.96 -17.87
N CYS A 189 -11.48 17.25 -18.90
CA CYS A 189 -10.61 18.42 -18.97
C CYS A 189 -10.99 19.32 -20.17
N PRO A 190 -10.73 20.63 -20.09
CA PRO A 190 -10.79 21.48 -21.27
C PRO A 190 -9.75 21.02 -22.30
N GLN A 191 -10.03 21.26 -23.56
CA GLN A 191 -9.13 21.03 -24.70
C GLN A 191 -9.37 22.11 -25.75
N PRO A 192 -8.49 22.28 -26.74
CA PRO A 192 -8.66 23.31 -27.76
C PRO A 192 -10.05 23.26 -28.42
N GLY A 193 -10.82 24.33 -28.29
CA GLY A 193 -12.20 24.48 -28.77
C GLY A 193 -13.30 24.25 -27.73
N THR A 194 -12.98 23.95 -26.47
CA THR A 194 -13.97 23.77 -25.40
C THR A 194 -14.86 25.00 -25.22
N GLY A 195 -14.31 26.21 -25.09
CA GLY A 195 -15.07 27.45 -24.89
C GLY A 195 -16.01 27.75 -26.06
N ARG A 196 -15.53 27.59 -27.30
CA ARG A 196 -16.35 27.72 -28.52
C ARG A 196 -17.50 26.71 -28.53
N SER A 197 -17.25 25.46 -28.14
CA SER A 197 -18.31 24.43 -28.05
C SER A 197 -19.36 24.74 -26.99
N LEU A 198 -18.95 25.34 -25.86
CA LEU A 198 -19.86 25.76 -24.79
C LEU A 198 -20.73 26.93 -25.23
N ALA A 199 -20.15 27.93 -25.91
CA ALA A 199 -20.89 29.03 -26.51
C ALA A 199 -21.92 28.53 -27.54
N ALA A 200 -21.52 27.63 -28.44
CA ALA A 200 -22.42 27.01 -29.41
C ALA A 200 -23.56 26.22 -28.74
N ARG A 201 -23.25 25.49 -27.65
CA ARG A 201 -24.25 24.76 -26.86
C ARG A 201 -25.22 25.71 -26.16
N PHE A 202 -24.76 26.85 -25.65
CA PHE A 202 -25.61 27.88 -25.05
C PHE A 202 -26.60 28.44 -26.09
N GLU A 203 -26.14 28.82 -27.27
CA GLU A 203 -27.01 29.29 -28.36
C GLU A 203 -27.98 28.21 -28.87
N GLY A 204 -27.50 26.97 -28.99
CA GLY A 204 -28.36 25.82 -29.27
C GLY A 204 -29.43 25.61 -28.21
N THR A 205 -29.12 25.87 -26.93
CA THR A 205 -30.07 25.78 -25.82
C THR A 205 -31.14 26.87 -25.90
N ARG A 206 -30.75 28.10 -26.25
CA ARG A 206 -31.69 29.22 -26.46
C ARG A 206 -32.68 28.95 -27.59
N THR A 207 -32.25 28.21 -28.61
CA THR A 207 -33.04 27.91 -29.82
C THR A 207 -33.56 26.47 -29.87
N ARG A 208 -33.55 25.75 -28.74
CA ARG A 208 -33.89 24.31 -28.66
C ARG A 208 -35.33 23.97 -28.99
N PHE A 209 -36.24 24.95 -28.96
CA PHE A 209 -37.63 24.78 -29.36
C PHE A 209 -37.85 25.46 -30.72
N ARG A 210 -37.93 24.65 -31.78
CA ARG A 210 -38.14 25.13 -33.15
C ARG A 210 -39.58 24.90 -33.60
N ARG A 211 -40.13 25.78 -34.44
CA ARG A 211 -41.41 25.52 -35.12
C ARG A 211 -41.13 24.73 -36.39
N GLY A 212 -41.78 23.57 -36.55
CA GLY A 212 -41.77 22.76 -37.77
C GLY A 212 -43.18 22.33 -38.15
N GLY A 213 -43.45 22.18 -39.46
CA GLY A 213 -44.73 21.72 -39.99
C GLY A 213 -45.15 22.46 -41.26
N SER A 214 -45.81 21.78 -42.20
CA SER A 214 -46.46 22.42 -43.35
C SER A 214 -47.78 23.09 -42.92
N ASN A 215 -48.29 23.99 -43.78
CA ASN A 215 -49.17 25.15 -43.54
C ASN A 215 -50.54 24.94 -42.85
N ARG A 216 -50.75 23.92 -42.01
CA ARG A 216 -51.99 23.74 -41.22
C ARG A 216 -51.82 23.24 -39.78
N LYS A 217 -50.63 22.81 -39.33
CA LYS A 217 -50.35 22.50 -37.90
C LYS A 217 -48.90 22.83 -37.54
N SER A 218 -48.67 23.88 -36.75
CA SER A 218 -47.34 24.18 -36.22
C SER A 218 -46.98 23.19 -35.10
N VAL A 219 -45.99 22.33 -35.32
CA VAL A 219 -45.45 21.43 -34.30
C VAL A 219 -44.21 22.07 -33.70
N ARG A 220 -44.12 22.15 -32.35
CA ARG A 220 -42.89 22.55 -31.67
C ARG A 220 -41.98 21.32 -31.57
N VAL A 221 -40.82 21.38 -32.22
CA VAL A 221 -39.80 20.32 -32.19
C VAL A 221 -38.74 20.70 -31.16
N PHE A 222 -38.49 19.79 -30.22
CA PHE A 222 -37.38 19.89 -29.29
C PHE A 222 -36.11 19.34 -29.94
N VAL A 223 -35.06 20.15 -30.02
CA VAL A 223 -33.75 19.76 -30.52
C VAL A 223 -32.75 19.82 -29.38
N GLN A 224 -32.20 18.67 -29.01
CA GLN A 224 -31.19 18.60 -27.96
C GLN A 224 -29.86 19.20 -28.48
N PRO A 225 -29.29 20.21 -27.79
CA PRO A 225 -28.01 20.79 -28.18
C PRO A 225 -26.86 19.77 -28.08
N ALA A 226 -25.90 19.87 -29.00
CA ALA A 226 -24.71 19.03 -29.02
C ALA A 226 -23.96 19.08 -27.67
N LYS A 227 -23.40 17.94 -27.25
CA LYS A 227 -22.57 17.86 -26.04
C LYS A 227 -21.33 18.76 -26.20
N PRO A 228 -20.83 19.38 -25.10
CA PRO A 228 -19.62 20.18 -25.16
C PRO A 228 -18.40 19.31 -25.53
N LEU A 229 -17.44 19.93 -26.21
CA LEU A 229 -16.17 19.31 -26.58
C LEU A 229 -15.24 19.30 -25.36
N LEU A 230 -15.00 18.12 -24.79
CA LEU A 230 -14.19 17.92 -23.59
C LEU A 230 -13.29 16.70 -23.76
N ALA A 231 -12.07 16.75 -23.23
CA ALA A 231 -11.15 15.63 -23.23
C ALA A 231 -11.40 14.74 -22.01
N SER A 232 -11.35 13.43 -22.21
CA SER A 232 -11.41 12.45 -21.14
C SER A 232 -9.98 12.11 -20.71
N VAL A 233 -9.58 12.49 -19.50
CA VAL A 233 -8.21 12.34 -19.01
C VAL A 233 -8.20 11.43 -17.78
N ALA A 234 -7.36 10.40 -17.79
CA ALA A 234 -7.16 9.56 -16.62
C ALA A 234 -6.30 10.29 -15.58
N TYR A 235 -6.71 10.25 -14.32
CA TYR A 235 -5.93 10.76 -13.18
C TYR A 235 -5.56 9.63 -12.24
N ASN A 236 -4.37 9.74 -11.63
CA ASN A 236 -3.82 8.76 -10.70
C ASN A 236 -3.86 7.32 -11.25
N ALA A 237 -3.67 7.15 -12.56
CA ALA A 237 -3.59 5.81 -13.10
C ALA A 237 -2.38 5.09 -12.46
N PRO A 238 -2.50 3.80 -12.15
CA PRO A 238 -1.37 3.02 -11.68
C PRO A 238 -0.31 2.93 -12.80
N PRO A 239 0.99 2.91 -12.50
CA PRO A 239 2.04 2.73 -13.51
C PRO A 239 1.82 1.45 -14.32
N THR A 240 2.11 1.51 -15.62
CA THR A 240 2.07 0.31 -16.48
C THR A 240 3.23 -0.60 -16.14
N GLN A 241 2.91 -1.86 -15.87
CA GLN A 241 3.89 -2.90 -15.59
C GLN A 241 4.00 -3.81 -16.81
N LEU A 242 5.23 -3.95 -17.31
CA LEU A 242 5.56 -4.81 -18.44
C LEU A 242 6.51 -5.89 -17.94
N VAL A 243 6.18 -7.15 -18.14
CA VAL A 243 6.99 -8.27 -17.66
C VAL A 243 7.58 -9.02 -18.84
N PHE A 244 8.89 -9.27 -18.76
CA PHE A 244 9.65 -10.00 -19.77
C PHE A 244 10.31 -11.21 -19.14
N ALA A 245 10.11 -12.40 -19.71
CA ALA A 245 10.85 -13.60 -19.39
C ALA A 245 12.22 -13.58 -20.10
N LEU A 246 13.26 -14.00 -19.38
CA LEU A 246 14.59 -14.20 -19.93
C LEU A 246 14.71 -15.64 -20.44
N ARG A 247 14.72 -15.83 -21.76
CA ARG A 247 14.71 -17.14 -22.43
C ARG A 247 16.05 -17.46 -23.07
N GLY A 248 16.42 -18.74 -23.09
CA GLY A 248 17.59 -19.21 -23.82
C GLY A 248 17.31 -19.39 -25.31
N ALA A 249 18.36 -19.37 -26.13
CA ALA A 249 18.23 -19.53 -27.58
C ALA A 249 18.10 -20.99 -28.06
N GLU A 250 18.69 -21.95 -27.32
CA GLU A 250 18.83 -23.35 -27.77
C GLU A 250 17.57 -24.21 -27.56
N ALA A 251 16.73 -23.86 -26.59
CA ALA A 251 15.47 -24.53 -26.31
C ALA A 251 14.36 -23.49 -26.18
N TRP A 252 13.57 -23.34 -27.25
CA TRP A 252 12.38 -22.50 -27.25
C TRP A 252 11.47 -22.91 -26.08
N GLY A 253 11.40 -22.06 -25.05
CA GLY A 253 10.59 -22.30 -23.85
C GLY A 253 11.36 -22.45 -22.52
N ASP A 254 12.69 -22.59 -22.53
CA ASP A 254 13.48 -22.66 -21.29
C ASP A 254 13.96 -21.28 -20.82
N PHE A 255 14.02 -21.09 -19.49
CA PHE A 255 14.59 -19.87 -18.91
C PHE A 255 16.11 -19.88 -19.03
N ALA A 256 16.70 -18.70 -19.24
CA ALA A 256 18.14 -18.45 -19.11
C ALA A 256 18.42 -17.74 -17.77
N PRO A 257 18.40 -18.44 -16.62
CA PRO A 257 18.51 -17.83 -15.30
C PRO A 257 19.85 -17.12 -15.11
N ARG A 258 19.82 -15.95 -14.46
CA ARG A 258 21.02 -15.17 -14.12
C ARG A 258 21.22 -15.10 -12.60
N ARG A 259 22.47 -15.04 -12.17
CA ARG A 259 22.82 -14.87 -10.75
C ARG A 259 22.35 -13.51 -10.24
N LEU A 260 22.07 -13.41 -8.94
CA LEU A 260 21.65 -12.13 -8.35
C LEU A 260 22.72 -11.06 -8.53
N SER A 261 24.00 -11.43 -8.36
CA SER A 261 25.12 -10.51 -8.54
C SER A 261 25.19 -9.85 -9.93
N GLU A 262 24.55 -10.45 -10.94
CA GLU A 262 24.52 -9.96 -12.32
C GLU A 262 23.35 -8.99 -12.58
N ALA A 263 22.46 -8.78 -11.60
CA ALA A 263 21.28 -7.93 -11.68
C ALA A 263 21.55 -6.58 -12.36
N ALA A 264 22.56 -5.86 -11.89
CA ALA A 264 22.84 -4.51 -12.38
C ALA A 264 23.38 -4.50 -13.82
N ALA A 265 24.26 -5.44 -14.15
CA ALA A 265 24.78 -5.59 -15.51
C ALA A 265 23.69 -6.00 -16.49
N LEU A 266 22.82 -6.94 -16.09
CA LEU A 266 21.66 -7.39 -16.87
C LEU A 266 20.71 -6.21 -17.16
N VAL A 267 20.32 -5.46 -16.13
CA VAL A 267 19.40 -4.32 -16.29
C VAL A 267 20.01 -3.19 -17.11
N ALA A 268 21.27 -2.83 -16.88
CA ALA A 268 21.94 -1.79 -17.66
C ALA A 268 22.03 -2.18 -19.14
N ALA A 269 22.42 -3.42 -19.44
CA ALA A 269 22.49 -3.95 -20.79
C ALA A 269 21.12 -3.96 -21.51
N ALA A 270 20.04 -4.29 -20.79
CA ALA A 270 18.68 -4.25 -21.33
C ALA A 270 18.23 -2.82 -21.62
N ARG A 271 18.42 -1.91 -20.65
CA ARG A 271 18.10 -0.49 -20.77
C ARG A 271 18.80 0.15 -21.97
N ASP A 272 20.11 -0.06 -22.10
CA ASP A 272 20.92 0.61 -23.13
C ASP A 272 20.55 0.12 -24.53
N ARG A 273 20.26 -1.17 -24.69
CA ARG A 273 19.74 -1.74 -25.95
C ARG A 273 18.35 -1.21 -26.28
N ALA A 274 17.43 -1.18 -25.31
CA ALA A 274 16.10 -0.63 -25.51
C ALA A 274 16.14 0.87 -25.87
N ALA A 275 17.00 1.65 -25.20
CA ALA A 275 17.21 3.06 -25.51
C ALA A 275 17.77 3.26 -26.91
N ALA A 276 18.77 2.48 -27.33
CA ALA A 276 19.32 2.55 -28.68
C ALA A 276 18.25 2.30 -29.76
N ARG A 277 17.40 1.27 -29.57
CA ARG A 277 16.28 0.96 -30.48
C ARG A 277 15.25 2.09 -30.54
N LEU A 278 14.91 2.68 -29.40
CA LEU A 278 13.99 3.82 -29.36
C LEU A 278 14.57 5.05 -30.06
N CYS A 279 15.86 5.34 -29.85
CA CYS A 279 16.52 6.47 -30.49
C CYS A 279 16.62 6.30 -32.00
N GLU A 280 16.83 5.06 -32.48
CA GLU A 280 16.82 4.75 -33.91
C GLU A 280 15.42 4.93 -34.53
N ALA A 281 14.38 4.42 -33.86
CA ALA A 281 12.99 4.51 -34.35
C ALA A 281 12.40 5.93 -34.21
N MET A 282 12.81 6.71 -33.21
CA MET A 282 12.29 8.04 -32.91
C MET A 282 13.42 9.04 -32.61
N PRO A 283 14.25 9.41 -33.60
CA PRO A 283 15.40 10.32 -33.38
C PRO A 283 15.00 11.68 -32.79
N ALA A 284 13.82 12.19 -33.17
CA ALA A 284 13.29 13.47 -32.67
C ALA A 284 13.01 13.48 -31.16
N ARG A 285 12.93 12.31 -30.51
CA ARG A 285 12.67 12.16 -29.07
C ARG A 285 13.89 11.64 -28.30
N ALA A 286 15.08 11.67 -28.89
CA ALA A 286 16.31 11.14 -28.28
C ALA A 286 16.59 11.74 -26.89
N ASP A 287 16.38 13.05 -26.71
CA ASP A 287 16.58 13.73 -25.43
C ASP A 287 15.61 13.24 -24.35
N GLU A 288 14.34 12.97 -24.71
CA GLU A 288 13.36 12.38 -23.81
C GLU A 288 13.75 10.94 -23.42
N ILE A 289 14.26 10.14 -24.37
CA ILE A 289 14.70 8.77 -24.13
C ILE A 289 15.91 8.75 -23.18
N GLU A 290 16.91 9.60 -23.44
CA GLU A 290 18.08 9.75 -22.55
C GLU A 290 17.67 10.22 -21.15
N ARG A 291 16.71 11.16 -21.03
CA ARG A 291 16.23 11.67 -19.75
C ARG A 291 15.41 10.65 -18.96
N TYR A 292 14.39 10.05 -19.58
CA TYR A 292 13.38 9.26 -18.87
C TYR A 292 13.67 7.76 -18.80
N LEU A 293 14.40 7.19 -19.77
CA LEU A 293 14.82 5.78 -19.75
C LEU A 293 16.25 5.62 -19.25
N VAL A 294 17.22 6.32 -19.84
CA VAL A 294 18.65 6.17 -19.47
C VAL A 294 18.95 6.87 -18.14
N GLY A 295 18.42 8.07 -17.95
CA GLY A 295 18.63 8.96 -16.80
C GLY A 295 19.72 10.00 -16.97
N ARG A 296 20.19 10.29 -18.20
CA ARG A 296 21.15 11.36 -18.45
C ARG A 296 20.40 12.69 -18.61
N GLY A 297 20.88 13.74 -17.94
CA GLY A 297 20.19 15.05 -17.97
C GLY A 297 18.84 15.08 -17.23
N ALA A 298 18.55 14.08 -16.41
CA ALA A 298 17.37 14.05 -15.54
C ALA A 298 17.63 14.82 -14.23
N THR A 299 16.69 15.69 -13.88
CA THR A 299 16.65 16.49 -12.65
C THR A 299 15.92 15.74 -11.53
N GLU A 300 15.78 16.37 -10.34
CA GLU A 300 15.02 15.78 -9.23
C GLU A 300 13.54 15.60 -9.55
N THR A 301 12.93 16.53 -10.31
CA THR A 301 11.51 16.46 -10.69
C THR A 301 11.24 15.32 -11.68
N ASP A 302 12.22 14.99 -12.53
CA ASP A 302 12.10 13.91 -13.51
C ASP A 302 12.09 12.52 -12.87
N LYS A 303 12.67 12.35 -11.66
CA LYS A 303 12.89 11.02 -11.04
C LYS A 303 11.61 10.21 -10.85
N ALA A 304 10.47 10.86 -10.63
CA ALA A 304 9.18 10.22 -10.47
C ALA A 304 8.61 9.68 -11.79
N ALA A 305 8.91 10.36 -12.91
CA ALA A 305 8.47 10.02 -14.26
C ALA A 305 9.37 8.99 -14.97
N ARG A 306 10.55 8.69 -14.43
CA ARG A 306 11.51 7.76 -15.04
C ARG A 306 11.06 6.30 -15.04
N VAL A 307 11.30 5.61 -16.15
CA VAL A 307 11.11 4.16 -16.28
C VAL A 307 12.00 3.43 -15.26
N ARG A 308 11.41 2.47 -14.54
CA ARG A 308 12.12 1.64 -13.56
C ARG A 308 12.23 0.21 -14.09
N ILE A 309 13.41 -0.37 -14.00
CA ILE A 309 13.68 -1.72 -14.48
C ILE A 309 14.17 -2.54 -13.29
N ALA A 310 13.37 -3.54 -12.90
CA ALA A 310 13.65 -4.41 -11.79
C ALA A 310 13.95 -5.83 -12.28
N PRO A 311 15.07 -6.43 -11.88
CA PRO A 311 15.25 -7.86 -12.04
C PRO A 311 14.27 -8.55 -11.10
N ILE A 312 13.64 -9.63 -11.55
CA ILE A 312 12.65 -10.36 -10.75
C ILE A 312 13.20 -11.76 -10.47
N PRO A 313 13.94 -11.92 -9.35
CA PRO A 313 14.31 -13.22 -8.82
C PRO A 313 13.11 -14.07 -8.43
N SER A 314 13.22 -15.38 -8.60
CA SER A 314 12.21 -16.31 -8.10
C SER A 314 12.20 -16.36 -6.57
N ILE A 315 11.07 -16.04 -5.93
CA ILE A 315 10.88 -16.05 -4.47
C ILE A 315 9.60 -16.78 -4.04
N GLY A 316 9.45 -17.00 -2.74
CA GLY A 316 8.19 -17.44 -2.12
C GLY A 316 7.88 -18.93 -2.26
N HIS A 317 8.88 -19.74 -2.62
CA HIS A 317 8.82 -21.20 -2.52
C HIS A 317 10.06 -21.69 -1.75
N PRO A 318 9.97 -22.72 -0.88
CA PRO A 318 11.13 -23.22 -0.13
C PRO A 318 12.29 -23.70 -1.01
N HIS A 319 11.99 -24.05 -2.27
CA HIS A 319 12.97 -24.48 -3.27
C HIS A 319 13.31 -23.38 -4.30
N ALA A 320 12.85 -22.14 -4.14
CA ALA A 320 13.23 -21.03 -5.02
C ALA A 320 14.72 -20.71 -4.89
N ASP A 321 15.46 -20.76 -6.00
CA ASP A 321 16.92 -20.57 -6.07
C ASP A 321 17.35 -19.09 -6.11
N MET A 322 16.40 -18.16 -6.09
CA MET A 322 16.60 -16.71 -6.21
C MET A 322 17.36 -16.28 -7.46
N THR A 323 17.43 -17.10 -8.52
CA THR A 323 18.00 -16.65 -9.80
C THR A 323 17.00 -15.78 -10.55
N ILE A 324 17.52 -14.81 -11.31
CA ILE A 324 16.74 -13.86 -12.10
C ILE A 324 16.27 -14.55 -13.37
N ARG A 325 14.96 -14.62 -13.56
CA ARG A 325 14.32 -15.23 -14.75
C ARG A 325 13.44 -14.25 -15.52
N ARG A 326 13.16 -13.10 -14.93
CA ARG A 326 12.26 -12.09 -15.49
C ARG A 326 12.83 -10.70 -15.21
N LEU A 327 12.49 -9.76 -16.07
CA LEU A 327 12.61 -8.32 -15.81
C LEU A 327 11.22 -7.71 -15.78
N ALA A 328 10.94 -6.89 -14.78
CA ALA A 328 9.77 -6.02 -14.76
C ALA A 328 10.19 -4.61 -15.14
N VAL A 329 9.56 -4.05 -16.17
CA VAL A 329 9.73 -2.67 -16.62
C VAL A 329 8.48 -1.92 -16.23
N ARG A 330 8.63 -0.99 -15.28
CA ARG A 330 7.55 -0.18 -14.75
C ARG A 330 7.65 1.21 -15.35
N VAL A 331 6.66 1.56 -16.17
CA VAL A 331 6.54 2.87 -16.82
C VAL A 331 5.60 3.72 -15.96
N PRO A 332 6.11 4.76 -15.27
CA PRO A 332 5.24 5.70 -14.55
C PRO A 332 4.21 6.33 -15.49
N GLN A 333 3.02 6.60 -14.99
CA GLN A 333 1.98 7.26 -15.80
C GLN A 333 2.28 8.72 -16.13
N THR A 334 3.26 9.32 -15.46
CA THR A 334 3.77 10.66 -15.78
C THR A 334 4.97 10.60 -16.74
N CYS A 335 5.38 9.41 -17.18
CA CYS A 335 6.46 9.23 -18.13
C CYS A 335 6.03 9.70 -19.53
N PRO A 336 6.77 10.61 -20.20
CA PRO A 336 6.43 11.02 -21.56
C PRO A 336 6.53 9.91 -22.60
N LEU A 337 7.35 8.89 -22.34
CA LEU A 337 7.48 7.71 -23.21
C LEU A 337 6.23 6.81 -23.07
N ARG A 338 5.58 6.47 -24.17
CA ARG A 338 4.41 5.58 -24.15
C ARG A 338 4.83 4.18 -23.72
N ALA A 339 3.98 3.52 -22.93
CA ALA A 339 4.25 2.16 -22.47
C ALA A 339 4.38 1.17 -23.64
N ASP A 340 3.61 1.33 -24.72
CA ASP A 340 3.69 0.47 -25.91
C ASP A 340 5.06 0.57 -26.62
N ASP A 341 5.60 1.79 -26.73
CA ASP A 341 6.92 2.03 -27.32
C ASP A 341 8.01 1.37 -26.46
N VAL A 342 7.90 1.53 -25.14
CA VAL A 342 8.80 0.87 -24.18
C VAL A 342 8.66 -0.65 -24.29
N ALA A 343 7.45 -1.19 -24.39
CA ALA A 343 7.22 -2.63 -24.53
C ALA A 343 7.88 -3.19 -25.79
N TRP A 344 7.68 -2.53 -26.93
CA TRP A 344 8.31 -2.88 -28.21
C TRP A 344 9.85 -2.85 -28.11
N ALA A 345 10.41 -1.82 -27.46
CA ALA A 345 11.84 -1.65 -27.31
C ALA A 345 12.51 -2.74 -26.46
N PHE A 346 11.82 -3.24 -25.43
CA PHE A 346 12.32 -4.32 -24.59
C PHE A 346 12.12 -5.72 -25.19
N ALA A 347 11.10 -5.92 -26.04
CA ALA A 347 10.73 -7.24 -26.58
C ALA A 347 11.76 -7.91 -27.53
N GLN A 348 12.85 -7.24 -27.93
CA GLN A 348 13.92 -7.83 -28.74
C GLN A 348 15.30 -7.57 -28.15
N VAL A 349 15.37 -7.35 -26.83
CA VAL A 349 16.67 -7.25 -26.16
C VAL A 349 17.28 -8.64 -26.07
N ALA A 350 18.39 -8.83 -26.78
CA ALA A 350 19.18 -10.05 -26.77
C ALA A 350 20.59 -9.83 -26.19
N TRP A 351 21.08 -10.84 -25.49
CA TRP A 351 22.46 -10.96 -25.04
C TRP A 351 23.16 -11.98 -25.91
N THR A 352 24.28 -11.58 -26.52
CA THR A 352 25.09 -12.42 -27.39
C THR A 352 26.43 -12.75 -26.76
N ASP A 353 27.06 -13.84 -27.21
CA ASP A 353 28.47 -14.10 -26.97
C ASP A 353 29.38 -13.24 -27.89
N ALA A 354 30.68 -13.54 -27.87
CA ALA A 354 31.68 -12.82 -28.66
C ALA A 354 31.54 -13.07 -30.18
N ASP A 355 30.95 -14.20 -30.58
CA ASP A 355 30.74 -14.59 -31.97
C ASP A 355 29.39 -14.11 -32.51
N GLY A 356 28.58 -13.44 -31.67
CA GLY A 356 27.28 -12.88 -32.02
C GLY A 356 26.12 -13.86 -31.85
N VAL A 357 26.35 -15.05 -31.29
CA VAL A 357 25.30 -16.03 -31.02
C VAL A 357 24.45 -15.55 -29.84
N ILE A 358 23.12 -15.55 -30.01
CA ILE A 358 22.18 -15.18 -28.95
C ILE A 358 22.26 -16.23 -27.83
N LEU A 359 22.60 -15.80 -26.62
CA LEU A 359 22.61 -16.63 -25.42
C LEU A 359 21.28 -16.52 -24.66
N ALA A 360 20.70 -15.32 -24.65
CA ALA A 360 19.43 -15.07 -24.01
C ALA A 360 18.69 -13.90 -24.65
N GLU A 361 17.36 -13.90 -24.55
CA GLU A 361 16.51 -12.81 -25.02
C GLU A 361 15.35 -12.52 -24.07
N LEU A 362 14.85 -11.29 -24.10
CA LEU A 362 13.62 -10.90 -23.42
C LEU A 362 12.41 -11.20 -24.28
N GLN A 363 11.48 -11.98 -23.74
CA GLN A 363 10.17 -12.25 -24.34
C GLN A 363 9.05 -11.69 -23.46
N PRO A 364 8.12 -10.89 -24.00
CA PRO A 364 6.95 -10.44 -23.24
C PRO A 364 6.16 -11.63 -22.68
N VAL A 365 5.68 -11.51 -21.44
CA VAL A 365 4.80 -12.50 -20.82
C VAL A 365 3.67 -11.81 -20.09
N ASP A 366 2.47 -12.42 -20.15
CA ASP A 366 1.29 -11.97 -19.41
C ASP A 366 1.22 -12.59 -17.98
N ASP A 367 2.24 -13.36 -17.59
CA ASP A 367 2.36 -13.98 -16.27
C ASP A 367 3.04 -13.05 -15.25
N ASP A 368 2.21 -12.35 -14.50
CA ASP A 368 2.64 -11.44 -13.43
C ASP A 368 2.77 -12.12 -12.07
N ALA A 369 2.47 -13.43 -11.94
CA ALA A 369 2.36 -14.10 -10.64
C ALA A 369 3.64 -14.04 -9.79
N MET A 370 4.81 -13.94 -10.43
CA MET A 370 6.07 -13.72 -9.71
C MET A 370 6.25 -12.26 -9.29
N VAL A 371 5.85 -11.31 -10.12
CA VAL A 371 5.95 -9.87 -9.81
C VAL A 371 4.97 -9.51 -8.69
N GLU A 372 3.75 -10.02 -8.73
CA GLU A 372 2.73 -9.85 -7.69
C GLU A 372 3.28 -10.16 -6.29
N ARG A 373 4.18 -11.14 -6.14
CA ARG A 373 4.82 -11.48 -4.86
C ARG A 373 5.63 -10.32 -4.27
N TYR A 374 6.24 -9.50 -5.11
CA TYR A 374 6.93 -8.28 -4.70
C TYR A 374 5.97 -7.12 -4.47
N GLU A 375 4.78 -7.14 -5.08
CA GLU A 375 3.76 -6.09 -4.94
C GLU A 375 2.87 -6.28 -3.71
N ARG A 376 2.86 -7.49 -3.14
CA ARG A 376 2.10 -7.81 -1.94
C ARG A 376 2.33 -6.78 -0.83
N SER A 377 1.23 -6.35 -0.23
CA SER A 377 1.27 -5.44 0.90
C SER A 377 1.91 -6.13 2.11
N GLY A 378 2.89 -5.48 2.74
CA GLY A 378 3.68 -6.05 3.84
C GLY A 378 4.12 -5.01 4.85
N ARG A 379 4.27 -5.43 6.12
CA ARG A 379 4.84 -4.59 7.19
C ARG A 379 6.36 -4.68 7.25
N CYS A 380 6.90 -5.83 6.89
CA CYS A 380 8.34 -6.04 6.84
C CYS A 380 8.80 -6.20 5.41
N TRP A 381 9.93 -5.58 5.09
CA TRP A 381 10.53 -5.59 3.76
C TRP A 381 12.00 -5.92 3.90
N ARG A 382 12.49 -6.88 3.13
CA ARG A 382 13.91 -7.25 3.09
C ARG A 382 14.45 -7.11 1.68
N SER A 383 15.62 -6.50 1.55
CA SER A 383 16.29 -6.37 0.25
C SER A 383 16.65 -7.74 -0.32
N VAL A 384 16.29 -7.99 -1.58
CA VAL A 384 16.75 -9.11 -2.41
C VAL A 384 18.04 -8.74 -3.13
N THR A 385 18.06 -7.56 -3.76
CA THR A 385 19.29 -6.94 -4.26
C THR A 385 19.70 -5.80 -3.31
N PRO A 386 21.00 -5.63 -3.00
CA PRO A 386 21.43 -4.62 -2.02
C PRO A 386 21.09 -3.21 -2.51
N LEU A 387 20.85 -2.30 -1.57
CA LEU A 387 20.64 -0.90 -1.86
C LEU A 387 22.00 -0.21 -2.07
N ALA A 388 22.10 0.62 -3.10
CA ALA A 388 23.21 1.55 -3.26
C ALA A 388 22.93 2.83 -2.46
N LEU A 389 23.68 3.01 -1.36
CA LEU A 389 23.54 4.13 -0.41
C LEU A 389 24.79 5.01 -0.48
N SER A 390 24.86 5.90 -1.47
CA SER A 390 26.06 6.70 -1.77
C SER A 390 26.62 7.49 -0.58
N THR A 391 25.74 8.00 0.29
CA THR A 391 26.11 8.75 1.51
C THR A 391 26.56 7.87 2.68
N ALA A 392 26.45 6.54 2.55
CA ALA A 392 26.78 5.56 3.59
C ALA A 392 28.00 4.71 3.22
N ARG A 393 29.05 5.35 2.69
CA ARG A 393 30.30 4.69 2.31
C ARG A 393 31.07 4.21 3.54
N ARG A 394 31.45 2.94 3.54
CA ARG A 394 32.35 2.36 4.54
C ARG A 394 33.82 2.71 4.28
N ARG A 395 34.64 2.73 5.35
CA ARG A 395 36.10 2.81 5.22
C ARG A 395 36.63 1.57 4.49
N ARG A 396 37.47 1.77 3.48
CA ARG A 396 38.18 0.71 2.76
C ARG A 396 39.24 0.11 3.69
N ILE A 397 39.28 -1.22 3.77
CA ILE A 397 40.38 -1.96 4.41
C ILE A 397 41.11 -2.67 3.28
N ASP A 398 42.43 -2.54 3.25
CA ASP A 398 43.25 -3.32 2.33
C ASP A 398 43.17 -4.81 2.73
N PRO A 399 42.82 -5.73 1.82
CA PRO A 399 42.82 -7.16 2.10
C PRO A 399 44.11 -7.67 2.77
N ALA A 400 45.27 -7.11 2.40
CA ALA A 400 46.58 -7.46 2.97
C ALA A 400 46.76 -7.04 4.44
N ARG A 401 45.95 -6.08 4.94
CA ARG A 401 46.04 -5.51 6.28
C ARG A 401 44.80 -5.76 7.14
N THR A 402 44.00 -6.76 6.78
CA THR A 402 42.71 -7.06 7.44
C THR A 402 42.86 -7.35 8.95
N ARG A 403 44.01 -7.93 9.37
CA ARG A 403 44.31 -8.19 10.80
C ARG A 403 44.75 -6.94 11.56
N ASP A 404 45.44 -6.01 10.90
CA ASP A 404 46.03 -4.83 11.53
C ASP A 404 45.06 -3.64 11.57
N GLU A 405 44.13 -3.57 10.61
CA GLU A 405 43.16 -2.46 10.46
C GLU A 405 41.71 -2.89 10.76
N ALA A 406 41.54 -3.94 11.56
CA ALA A 406 40.24 -4.43 11.97
C ALA A 406 39.43 -3.30 12.61
N LYS A 407 38.26 -3.01 12.03
CA LYS A 407 37.35 -1.96 12.55
C LYS A 407 36.92 -2.29 13.96
N ASP A 408 37.06 -1.33 14.85
CA ASP A 408 36.53 -1.41 16.20
C ASP A 408 34.99 -1.43 16.19
N ALA A 409 34.39 -1.79 17.32
CA ALA A 409 32.93 -1.87 17.44
C ALA A 409 32.24 -0.50 17.24
N ALA A 410 32.88 0.60 17.67
CA ALA A 410 32.31 1.93 17.57
C ALA A 410 32.28 2.44 16.12
N GLU A 411 33.30 2.12 15.32
CA GLU A 411 33.36 2.41 13.88
C GLU A 411 32.24 1.68 13.14
N ARG A 412 31.99 0.40 13.46
CA ARG A 412 30.88 -0.36 12.86
C ARG A 412 29.52 0.27 13.17
N VAL A 413 29.28 0.62 14.44
CA VAL A 413 28.03 1.28 14.87
C VAL A 413 27.84 2.61 14.13
N ARG A 414 28.90 3.41 13.96
CA ARG A 414 28.83 4.67 13.19
C ARG A 414 28.54 4.44 11.70
N GLU A 415 29.14 3.42 11.09
CA GLU A 415 28.88 3.05 9.69
C GLU A 415 27.42 2.60 9.49
N GLU A 416 26.90 1.76 10.40
CA GLU A 416 25.52 1.30 10.38
C GLU A 416 24.54 2.47 10.59
N ALA A 417 24.82 3.38 11.52
CA ALA A 417 23.99 4.57 11.75
C ALA A 417 23.90 5.46 10.51
N ARG A 418 25.03 5.66 9.78
CA ARG A 418 25.03 6.39 8.50
C ARG A 418 24.20 5.67 7.43
N ALA A 419 24.31 4.34 7.34
CA ALA A 419 23.50 3.55 6.42
C ALA A 419 22.00 3.64 6.76
N VAL A 420 21.62 3.53 8.03
CA VAL A 420 20.25 3.72 8.50
C VAL A 420 19.72 5.12 8.12
N HIS A 421 20.53 6.17 8.30
CA HIS A 421 20.15 7.52 7.87
C HIS A 421 19.95 7.60 6.34
N ALA A 422 20.87 7.04 5.54
CA ALA A 422 20.76 7.00 4.09
C ALA A 422 19.53 6.22 3.60
N VAL A 423 19.13 5.15 4.29
CA VAL A 423 17.89 4.42 4.02
C VAL A 423 16.66 5.30 4.22
N ARG A 424 16.62 6.12 5.27
CA ARG A 424 15.52 7.07 5.50
C ARG A 424 15.43 8.13 4.40
N GLN A 425 16.57 8.59 3.88
CA GLN A 425 16.60 9.47 2.70
C GLN A 425 16.07 8.73 1.46
N ALA A 426 16.51 7.49 1.24
CA ALA A 426 16.09 6.68 0.10
C ALA A 426 14.56 6.43 0.08
N LEU A 427 13.93 6.24 1.24
CA LEU A 427 12.48 6.12 1.39
C LEU A 427 11.74 7.39 0.95
N ARG A 428 12.22 8.57 1.35
CA ARG A 428 11.66 9.84 0.89
C ARG A 428 11.79 10.01 -0.62
N HIS A 429 12.97 9.69 -1.18
CA HIS A 429 13.16 9.74 -2.63
C HIS A 429 12.32 8.72 -3.41
N ALA A 430 11.77 7.70 -2.74
CA ALA A 430 10.84 6.75 -3.33
C ALA A 430 9.37 7.10 -3.02
N GLU A 431 9.11 8.31 -2.49
CA GLU A 431 7.79 8.81 -2.11
C GLU A 431 7.07 7.93 -1.06
N VAL A 432 7.84 7.18 -0.26
CA VAL A 432 7.29 6.42 0.86
C VAL A 432 7.12 7.37 2.04
N GLY A 433 5.91 7.90 2.19
CA GLY A 433 5.55 8.84 3.26
C GLY A 433 5.50 8.22 4.67
N MET A 434 5.59 6.90 4.78
CA MET A 434 5.59 6.21 6.06
C MET A 434 7.01 6.05 6.61
N SER A 435 7.24 6.50 7.85
CA SER A 435 8.51 6.24 8.53
C SER A 435 8.59 4.81 9.04
N PRO A 436 9.71 4.09 8.84
CA PRO A 436 9.89 2.76 9.40
C PRO A 436 10.15 2.86 10.90
N SER A 437 9.50 1.96 11.66
CA SER A 437 9.69 1.77 13.09
C SER A 437 11.02 1.08 13.41
N SER A 438 11.53 0.24 12.49
CA SER A 438 12.85 -0.38 12.60
C SER A 438 13.56 -0.42 11.24
N VAL A 439 14.88 -0.22 11.28
CA VAL A 439 15.78 -0.31 10.13
C VAL A 439 17.01 -1.12 10.56
N ARG A 440 17.24 -2.27 9.91
CA ARG A 440 18.45 -3.08 10.10
C ARG A 440 19.23 -3.10 8.80
N VAL A 441 20.54 -2.91 8.89
CA VAL A 441 21.47 -2.92 7.76
C VAL A 441 22.55 -3.97 7.98
N GLN A 442 22.94 -4.69 6.93
CA GLN A 442 24.00 -5.69 6.99
C GLN A 442 24.63 -5.94 5.60
N ARG A 443 25.72 -6.70 5.57
CA ARG A 443 26.44 -7.04 4.32
C ARG A 443 26.01 -8.41 3.80
N GLU A 444 25.64 -9.29 4.71
CA GLU A 444 25.12 -10.62 4.46
C GLU A 444 23.66 -10.54 3.96
N PRO A 445 23.24 -11.41 3.05
CA PRO A 445 21.85 -11.47 2.63
C PRO A 445 20.96 -11.90 3.81
N PHE A 446 19.68 -11.51 3.77
CA PHE A 446 18.69 -11.99 4.74
C PHE A 446 18.11 -13.36 4.39
N ASP A 447 18.25 -13.79 3.14
CA ASP A 447 17.84 -15.11 2.67
C ASP A 447 19.08 -16.01 2.56
N SER A 448 18.94 -17.28 2.91
CA SER A 448 20.04 -18.24 2.87
C SER A 448 20.55 -18.51 1.45
N ARG A 449 19.74 -18.22 0.42
CA ARG A 449 20.10 -18.32 -1.00
C ARG A 449 20.46 -16.98 -1.64
N GLY A 450 20.47 -15.91 -0.86
CA GLY A 450 20.93 -14.61 -1.34
C GLY A 450 22.45 -14.57 -1.51
N GLU A 451 22.93 -13.47 -2.09
CA GLU A 451 24.36 -13.21 -2.27
C GLU A 451 24.80 -12.01 -1.43
N ARG A 452 26.08 -11.95 -1.04
CA ARG A 452 26.60 -10.81 -0.24
C ARG A 452 26.60 -9.51 -1.05
N ALA A 453 26.44 -8.39 -0.36
CA ALA A 453 26.33 -7.08 -0.99
C ALA A 453 27.55 -6.71 -1.86
N GLU A 454 28.77 -7.16 -1.52
CA GLU A 454 29.98 -6.88 -2.30
C GLU A 454 29.94 -7.48 -3.71
N SER A 455 29.28 -8.62 -3.91
CA SER A 455 29.22 -9.33 -5.19
C SER A 455 28.50 -8.52 -6.27
N PHE A 456 27.61 -7.62 -5.87
CA PHE A 456 26.82 -6.76 -6.77
C PHE A 456 27.57 -5.52 -7.27
N ALA A 457 28.80 -5.27 -6.80
CA ALA A 457 29.56 -4.09 -7.21
C ALA A 457 30.16 -4.23 -8.61
N ARG A 458 30.44 -5.46 -9.06
CA ARG A 458 31.17 -5.73 -10.32
C ARG A 458 30.37 -5.20 -11.51
N GLY A 459 31.05 -4.43 -12.38
CA GLY A 459 30.43 -3.90 -13.60
C GLY A 459 29.43 -2.77 -13.34
N THR A 460 29.40 -2.21 -12.13
CA THR A 460 28.52 -1.10 -11.78
C THR A 460 29.33 0.15 -11.43
N ARG A 461 28.68 1.32 -11.48
CA ARG A 461 29.26 2.57 -10.96
C ARG A 461 29.32 2.64 -9.42
N PHE A 462 28.72 1.66 -8.72
CA PHE A 462 28.59 1.68 -7.28
C PHE A 462 29.71 0.85 -6.63
N PRO A 463 30.60 1.48 -5.85
CA PRO A 463 31.66 0.75 -5.17
C PRO A 463 31.06 -0.14 -4.07
N LYS A 464 31.67 -1.30 -3.78
CA LYS A 464 31.14 -2.26 -2.81
C LYS A 464 30.89 -1.64 -1.43
N GLU A 465 31.64 -0.61 -1.04
CA GLU A 465 31.55 0.07 0.25
C GLU A 465 30.22 0.81 0.48
N VAL A 466 29.42 1.06 -0.57
CA VAL A 466 28.10 1.72 -0.45
C VAL A 466 26.91 0.77 -0.57
N LEU A 467 27.14 -0.52 -0.80
CA LEU A 467 26.08 -1.51 -1.03
C LEU A 467 25.65 -2.18 0.28
N TRP A 468 24.37 -2.09 0.65
CA TRP A 468 23.89 -2.67 1.91
C TRP A 468 22.61 -3.48 1.72
N HIS A 469 22.51 -4.63 2.37
CA HIS A 469 21.22 -5.27 2.57
C HIS A 469 20.47 -4.57 3.69
N VAL A 470 19.17 -4.37 3.49
CA VAL A 470 18.31 -3.61 4.40
C VAL A 470 17.05 -4.41 4.73
N SER A 471 16.69 -4.42 6.01
CA SER A 471 15.39 -4.87 6.51
C SER A 471 14.66 -3.69 7.12
N LEU A 472 13.41 -3.49 6.72
CA LEU A 472 12.54 -2.41 7.16
C LEU A 472 11.30 -2.98 7.82
N THR A 473 10.82 -2.29 8.86
CA THR A 473 9.56 -2.58 9.52
C THR A 473 8.71 -1.31 9.60
N PHE A 474 7.43 -1.44 9.26
CA PHE A 474 6.46 -0.36 9.23
C PHE A 474 5.29 -0.60 10.19
N ALA A 475 4.74 0.48 10.75
CA ALA A 475 3.58 0.45 11.64
C ALA A 475 2.25 0.15 10.90
N ALA A 476 2.21 0.31 9.58
CA ALA A 476 1.10 -0.11 8.71
C ALA A 476 1.65 -0.89 7.50
N ARG A 477 0.78 -1.63 6.82
CA ARG A 477 1.16 -2.39 5.63
C ARG A 477 1.46 -1.41 4.49
N LEU A 478 2.59 -1.57 3.84
CA LEU A 478 2.99 -0.83 2.65
C LEU A 478 2.82 -1.73 1.42
N GLY A 479 2.25 -1.24 0.32
CA GLY A 479 2.19 -1.96 -0.95
C GLY A 479 3.52 -1.91 -1.71
N GLY A 480 3.84 -2.96 -2.47
CA GLY A 480 5.04 -3.02 -3.29
C GLY A 480 4.84 -2.61 -4.76
N PRO A 481 5.84 -2.85 -5.62
CA PRO A 481 7.18 -3.32 -5.29
C PRO A 481 8.03 -2.16 -4.72
N LEU A 482 8.83 -2.44 -3.69
CA LEU A 482 9.67 -1.45 -3.05
C LEU A 482 11.09 -1.47 -3.64
N LEU A 483 11.48 -0.38 -4.31
CA LEU A 483 12.78 -0.18 -4.95
C LEU A 483 13.47 1.06 -4.37
N LEU A 484 14.57 0.86 -3.64
CA LEU A 484 15.22 1.90 -2.84
C LEU A 484 16.69 2.12 -3.20
N GLY A 485 17.20 3.32 -2.90
CA GLY A 485 18.59 3.70 -3.11
C GLY A 485 18.89 4.13 -4.55
N ASP A 486 20.12 4.56 -4.78
CA ASP A 486 20.54 5.21 -6.05
C ASP A 486 20.61 4.24 -7.23
N GLY A 487 20.60 2.93 -6.92
CA GLY A 487 20.62 1.84 -7.89
C GLY A 487 19.23 1.34 -8.32
N ARG A 488 18.14 1.95 -7.85
CA ARG A 488 16.75 1.55 -8.17
C ARG A 488 16.37 1.59 -9.67
N TYR A 489 17.15 2.28 -10.49
CA TYR A 489 16.99 2.33 -11.95
C TYR A 489 17.95 1.38 -12.69
N LEU A 490 18.81 0.67 -11.94
CA LEU A 490 19.93 -0.13 -12.42
C LEU A 490 19.92 -1.52 -11.77
N GLY A 491 18.73 -2.05 -11.46
CA GLY A 491 18.53 -3.38 -10.93
C GLY A 491 19.02 -3.65 -9.49
N LEU A 492 19.35 -2.60 -8.73
CA LEU A 492 19.69 -2.71 -7.31
C LEU A 492 18.57 -2.15 -6.42
N GLY A 493 18.57 -2.53 -5.16
CA GLY A 493 17.63 -2.02 -4.16
C GLY A 493 16.22 -2.61 -4.20
N LEU A 494 16.02 -3.73 -4.90
CA LEU A 494 14.75 -4.46 -4.89
C LEU A 494 14.53 -5.07 -3.51
N MET A 495 13.34 -4.86 -2.95
CA MET A 495 12.91 -5.44 -1.70
C MET A 495 11.71 -6.36 -1.90
N GLN A 496 11.67 -7.45 -1.13
CA GLN A 496 10.52 -8.34 -1.04
C GLN A 496 9.77 -8.09 0.28
N PRO A 497 8.42 -8.17 0.28
CA PRO A 497 7.65 -8.21 1.50
C PRO A 497 7.90 -9.56 2.18
N VAL A 498 8.17 -9.53 3.47
CA VAL A 498 8.32 -10.73 4.29
C VAL A 498 7.34 -10.67 5.45
N ASP A 499 6.84 -11.83 5.82
CA ASP A 499 6.28 -12.03 7.14
C ASP A 499 7.37 -12.69 7.99
N PRO A 500 8.00 -11.95 8.93
CA PRO A 500 9.08 -12.52 9.73
C PRO A 500 8.56 -13.63 10.66
N MET A 501 7.27 -13.64 10.95
CA MET A 501 6.62 -14.57 11.89
C MET A 501 5.31 -15.11 11.30
N PRO A 502 5.38 -15.93 10.24
CA PRO A 502 4.18 -16.49 9.63
C PRO A 502 3.38 -17.29 10.66
N GLY A 503 2.12 -16.90 10.83
CA GLY A 503 1.23 -17.52 11.82
C GLY A 503 1.11 -16.76 13.14
N VAL A 504 1.69 -15.57 13.29
CA VAL A 504 1.51 -14.71 14.47
C VAL A 504 0.90 -13.38 14.06
N LEU A 505 -0.28 -13.06 14.61
CA LEU A 505 -0.83 -11.70 14.55
C LEU A 505 -0.60 -11.03 15.89
N ALA A 506 0.16 -9.93 15.90
CA ALA A 506 0.53 -9.22 17.12
C ALA A 506 -0.13 -7.84 17.17
N PHE A 507 -0.59 -7.45 18.36
CA PHE A 507 -1.10 -6.13 18.66
C PHE A 507 -0.40 -5.58 19.90
N ALA A 508 0.12 -4.36 19.82
CA ALA A 508 0.54 -3.57 20.96
C ALA A 508 -0.71 -2.99 21.65
N ILE A 509 -0.69 -2.97 22.98
CA ILE A 509 -1.69 -2.34 23.84
C ILE A 509 -1.15 -0.96 24.20
N GLU A 510 -1.61 0.06 23.48
CA GLU A 510 -1.07 1.42 23.60
C GLU A 510 -1.67 2.18 24.80
N ALA A 511 -2.91 1.85 25.18
CA ALA A 511 -3.60 2.50 26.29
C ALA A 511 -4.75 1.65 26.85
N GLY A 512 -5.20 2.02 28.05
CA GLY A 512 -6.46 1.55 28.64
C GLY A 512 -6.41 0.18 29.32
N LEU A 513 -5.22 -0.41 29.49
CA LEU A 513 -5.00 -1.61 30.31
C LEU A 513 -5.04 -1.25 31.79
N ALA A 514 -5.83 -1.97 32.58
CA ALA A 514 -5.85 -1.80 34.03
C ALA A 514 -4.56 -2.33 34.69
N GLU A 515 -4.13 -1.70 35.79
CA GLU A 515 -2.86 -2.01 36.49
C GLU A 515 -2.75 -3.46 36.98
N HIS A 516 -3.87 -4.09 37.30
CA HIS A 516 -3.95 -5.50 37.73
C HIS A 516 -4.80 -6.35 36.78
N ALA A 517 -4.74 -6.06 35.49
CA ALA A 517 -5.46 -6.81 34.48
C ALA A 517 -5.06 -8.30 34.48
N ASP A 518 -6.07 -9.17 34.57
CA ASP A 518 -5.89 -10.62 34.46
C ASP A 518 -5.80 -11.04 32.99
N SER A 519 -4.72 -11.73 32.61
CA SER A 519 -4.54 -12.32 31.29
C SER A 519 -5.74 -13.16 30.84
N ALA A 520 -6.41 -13.87 31.75
CA ALA A 520 -7.58 -14.68 31.39
C ALA A 520 -8.80 -13.84 30.99
N LEU A 521 -8.95 -12.62 31.54
CA LEU A 521 -10.00 -11.69 31.12
C LEU A 521 -9.70 -11.10 29.74
N VAL A 522 -8.46 -10.68 29.50
CA VAL A 522 -8.01 -10.15 28.21
C VAL A 522 -8.14 -11.21 27.12
N ALA A 523 -7.65 -12.43 27.36
CA ALA A 523 -7.75 -13.55 26.41
C ALA A 523 -9.21 -13.88 26.06
N ARG A 524 -10.10 -13.90 27.06
CA ARG A 524 -11.53 -14.18 26.84
C ARG A 524 -12.21 -13.08 26.02
N ALA A 525 -11.90 -11.82 26.30
CA ALA A 525 -12.42 -10.70 25.53
C ALA A 525 -11.91 -10.74 24.07
N ALA A 526 -10.61 -10.93 23.88
CA ALA A 526 -9.97 -11.04 22.58
C ALA A 526 -10.52 -12.23 21.78
N ARG A 527 -10.73 -13.39 22.41
CA ARG A 527 -11.35 -14.56 21.77
C ARG A 527 -12.78 -14.27 21.29
N ARG A 528 -13.60 -13.58 22.10
CA ARG A 528 -14.96 -13.18 21.68
C ARG A 528 -14.93 -12.20 20.51
N ALA A 529 -14.04 -11.21 20.55
CA ALA A 529 -13.86 -10.26 19.47
C ALA A 529 -13.42 -10.96 18.17
N MET A 530 -12.45 -11.87 18.26
CA MET A 530 -11.97 -12.69 17.14
C MET A 530 -13.10 -13.48 16.49
N LEU A 531 -13.93 -14.17 17.28
CA LEU A 531 -15.07 -14.94 16.77
C LEU A 531 -16.10 -14.04 16.08
N ALA A 532 -16.46 -12.91 16.71
CA ALA A 532 -17.43 -11.97 16.16
C ALA A 532 -16.96 -11.37 14.83
N ARG A 533 -15.68 -11.00 14.74
CA ARG A 533 -15.10 -10.44 13.52
C ARG A 533 -14.97 -11.48 12.41
N MET A 534 -14.56 -12.70 12.74
CA MET A 534 -14.56 -13.81 11.77
C MET A 534 -15.96 -14.07 11.23
N GLN A 535 -16.97 -14.13 12.11
CA GLN A 535 -18.36 -14.32 11.68
C GLN A 535 -18.86 -13.21 10.75
N ALA A 536 -18.45 -11.95 10.98
CA ALA A 536 -18.82 -10.81 10.14
C ALA A 536 -18.11 -10.80 8.77
N ALA A 537 -16.93 -11.40 8.68
CA ALA A 537 -16.17 -11.52 7.43
C ALA A 537 -16.67 -12.68 6.53
N LEU A 538 -17.47 -13.59 7.07
CA LEU A 538 -18.02 -14.73 6.32
C LEU A 538 -19.38 -14.38 5.69
N PRO A 539 -19.73 -14.99 4.54
CA PRO A 539 -21.08 -14.92 3.98
C PRO A 539 -22.15 -15.34 4.99
N ARG A 540 -23.35 -14.74 4.89
CA ARG A 540 -24.48 -15.09 5.77
C ARG A 540 -24.76 -16.60 5.71
N GLY A 541 -24.87 -17.23 6.88
CA GLY A 541 -25.19 -18.65 7.02
C GLY A 541 -23.99 -19.59 7.14
N GLN A 542 -22.74 -19.10 6.98
CA GLN A 542 -21.55 -19.93 7.20
C GLN A 542 -21.12 -19.94 8.68
N SER A 543 -20.73 -21.11 9.18
CA SER A 543 -20.18 -21.31 10.52
C SER A 543 -18.73 -20.82 10.61
N VAL A 544 -18.31 -20.41 11.81
CA VAL A 544 -16.92 -20.02 12.06
C VAL A 544 -16.02 -21.27 11.99
N PRO A 545 -14.95 -21.26 11.16
CA PRO A 545 -14.09 -22.42 10.99
C PRO A 545 -13.49 -22.92 12.30
N ARG A 546 -13.31 -24.25 12.38
CA ARG A 546 -12.66 -24.92 13.53
C ARG A 546 -11.31 -24.33 13.89
N TYR A 547 -10.54 -23.82 12.91
CA TYR A 547 -9.27 -23.13 13.13
C TYR A 547 -9.39 -21.92 14.08
N VAL A 548 -10.53 -21.23 14.09
CA VAL A 548 -10.80 -20.06 14.92
C VAL A 548 -11.69 -20.43 16.11
N SER A 549 -12.73 -21.24 15.88
CA SER A 549 -13.71 -21.60 16.91
C SER A 549 -13.17 -22.63 17.90
N GLY A 550 -12.31 -23.55 17.46
CA GLY A 550 -11.94 -24.75 18.22
C GLY A 550 -13.10 -25.74 18.42
N HIS A 551 -14.21 -25.59 17.70
CA HIS A 551 -15.39 -26.44 17.76
C HIS A 551 -15.62 -27.11 16.39
N GLU A 552 -16.27 -28.27 16.40
CA GLU A 552 -16.79 -28.91 15.18
C GLU A 552 -18.04 -28.16 14.69
N ASP A 553 -18.52 -28.50 13.49
CA ASP A 553 -19.69 -27.83 12.87
C ASP A 553 -20.99 -28.00 13.69
N ASP A 554 -21.06 -29.01 14.55
CA ASP A 554 -22.16 -29.25 15.50
C ASP A 554 -22.05 -28.41 16.78
N GLY A 555 -21.03 -27.55 16.90
CA GLY A 555 -20.79 -26.69 18.05
C GLY A 555 -20.16 -27.40 19.25
N ARG A 556 -19.78 -28.69 19.15
CA ARG A 556 -19.06 -29.39 20.23
C ARG A 556 -17.57 -29.03 20.20
N PRO A 557 -16.89 -28.95 21.36
CA PRO A 557 -15.45 -28.73 21.40
C PRO A 557 -14.72 -29.84 20.64
N ALA A 558 -13.75 -29.48 19.80
CA ALA A 558 -12.93 -30.44 19.10
C ALA A 558 -12.08 -31.26 20.09
N ARG A 559 -12.20 -32.60 20.08
CA ARG A 559 -11.59 -33.51 21.08
C ARG A 559 -10.44 -34.38 20.57
N ASP A 560 -9.92 -34.13 19.38
CA ASP A 560 -8.86 -34.96 18.78
C ASP A 560 -7.48 -34.85 19.46
N GLY A 561 -7.36 -34.05 20.52
CA GLY A 561 -6.12 -33.87 21.29
C GLY A 561 -5.03 -33.05 20.59
N SER A 562 -5.24 -32.63 19.34
CA SER A 562 -4.22 -32.00 18.50
C SER A 562 -4.30 -30.46 18.45
N HIS A 563 -5.11 -29.83 19.32
CA HIS A 563 -5.24 -28.37 19.49
C HIS A 563 -5.04 -27.56 18.19
N ARG A 564 -5.83 -27.86 17.14
CA ARG A 564 -5.67 -27.30 15.78
C ARG A 564 -6.24 -25.89 15.58
N HIS A 565 -6.34 -25.09 16.64
CA HIS A 565 -6.94 -23.76 16.59
C HIS A 565 -5.99 -22.69 17.12
N VAL A 566 -6.22 -21.45 16.70
CA VAL A 566 -5.43 -20.29 17.09
C VAL A 566 -5.49 -20.05 18.59
N ALA A 567 -4.32 -19.88 19.20
CA ALA A 567 -4.22 -19.50 20.59
C ALA A 567 -4.27 -17.97 20.73
N VAL A 568 -5.01 -17.50 21.72
CA VAL A 568 -5.03 -16.08 22.12
C VAL A 568 -4.11 -15.93 23.32
N VAL A 569 -3.00 -15.21 23.13
CA VAL A 569 -1.88 -15.13 24.06
C VAL A 569 -1.67 -13.66 24.47
N PRO A 570 -2.20 -13.24 25.64
CA PRO A 570 -1.87 -11.94 26.22
C PRO A 570 -0.48 -11.98 26.86
N ASP A 571 0.39 -11.10 26.41
CA ASP A 571 1.71 -10.85 26.97
C ASP A 571 1.70 -9.48 27.64
N LEU A 572 1.04 -9.44 28.80
CA LEU A 572 0.77 -8.19 29.53
C LEU A 572 2.03 -7.47 30.01
N PRO A 573 3.12 -8.13 30.46
CA PRO A 573 4.34 -7.43 30.85
C PRO A 573 4.97 -6.58 29.74
N HIS A 574 4.79 -6.97 28.49
CA HIS A 574 5.24 -6.19 27.34
C HIS A 574 4.12 -5.36 26.70
N GLY A 575 2.91 -5.37 27.28
CA GLY A 575 1.75 -4.67 26.75
C GLY A 575 1.30 -5.19 25.38
N ARG A 576 1.19 -6.51 25.19
CA ARG A 576 0.87 -7.11 23.89
C ARG A 576 -0.27 -8.13 23.94
N LEU A 577 -0.94 -8.30 22.81
CA LEU A 577 -1.92 -9.34 22.54
C LEU A 577 -1.56 -10.06 21.24
N LEU A 578 -1.35 -11.37 21.33
CA LEU A 578 -0.95 -12.20 20.19
C LEU A 578 -2.03 -13.22 19.84
N PHE A 579 -2.18 -13.49 18.54
CA PHE A 579 -2.94 -14.62 18.00
C PHE A 579 -1.93 -15.56 17.32
N VAL A 580 -1.70 -16.72 17.92
CA VAL A 580 -0.60 -17.62 17.55
C VAL A 580 -1.17 -18.88 16.89
N ALA A 581 -0.68 -19.19 15.70
CA ALA A 581 -1.05 -20.39 14.97
C ALA A 581 -0.61 -21.67 15.71
N PRO A 582 -1.41 -22.74 15.67
CA PRO A 582 -1.16 -23.94 16.46
C PRO A 582 0.12 -24.69 16.10
N ASN A 583 0.59 -24.59 14.85
CA ASN A 583 1.85 -25.20 14.39
C ASN A 583 3.10 -24.57 15.03
N LEU A 584 3.00 -23.34 15.58
CA LEU A 584 4.10 -22.69 16.29
C LEU A 584 4.18 -23.17 17.74
N LEU A 585 3.05 -23.55 18.32
CA LEU A 585 2.97 -24.06 19.70
C LEU A 585 3.19 -25.58 19.78
N GLN A 586 2.95 -26.30 18.67
CA GLN A 586 3.15 -27.74 18.55
C GLN A 586 4.17 -28.02 17.45
N ARG A 587 5.40 -28.41 17.83
CA ARG A 587 6.49 -28.68 16.87
C ARG A 587 6.25 -29.95 16.05
N SER A 588 5.34 -30.82 16.48
CA SER A 588 4.94 -32.05 15.79
C SER A 588 3.52 -31.96 15.22
N GLY A 589 3.31 -32.47 14.00
CA GLY A 589 1.99 -32.85 13.49
C GLY A 589 1.31 -31.88 12.52
N LEU A 590 1.42 -30.56 12.70
CA LEU A 590 0.77 -29.56 11.83
C LEU A 590 1.77 -28.78 10.99
N LYS A 591 1.59 -28.76 9.66
CA LYS A 591 2.42 -27.97 8.75
C LYS A 591 1.74 -26.65 8.43
N TRP A 592 2.51 -25.56 8.35
CA TRP A 592 2.01 -24.22 7.99
C TRP A 592 1.14 -24.22 6.73
N ARG A 593 1.57 -24.94 5.68
CA ARG A 593 0.84 -25.04 4.40
C ARG A 593 -0.62 -25.52 4.55
N GLU A 594 -0.93 -26.29 5.59
CA GLU A 594 -2.26 -26.85 5.84
C GLU A 594 -3.21 -25.84 6.49
N ILE A 595 -2.66 -24.78 7.10
CA ILE A 595 -3.43 -23.79 7.87
C ILE A 595 -3.23 -22.35 7.38
N ALA A 596 -2.32 -22.12 6.43
CA ALA A 596 -1.97 -20.79 5.94
C ALA A 596 -3.19 -20.03 5.38
N GLY A 597 -4.08 -20.74 4.67
CA GLY A 597 -5.31 -20.16 4.13
C GLY A 597 -6.30 -19.73 5.23
N ASP A 598 -6.46 -20.54 6.28
CA ASP A 598 -7.30 -20.18 7.43
C ASP A 598 -6.71 -19.02 8.22
N HIS A 599 -5.38 -18.99 8.38
CA HIS A 599 -4.70 -17.89 9.06
C HIS A 599 -4.82 -16.57 8.28
N ALA A 600 -4.70 -16.61 6.95
CA ALA A 600 -4.90 -15.44 6.11
C ALA A 600 -6.34 -14.89 6.20
N ARG A 601 -7.34 -15.78 6.28
CA ARG A 601 -8.74 -15.38 6.55
C ARG A 601 -8.88 -14.70 7.92
N LEU A 602 -8.25 -15.25 8.95
CA LEU A 602 -8.25 -14.66 10.29
C LEU A 602 -7.58 -13.28 10.30
N GLU A 603 -6.44 -13.16 9.64
CA GLU A 603 -5.74 -11.89 9.49
C GLU A 603 -6.65 -10.83 8.89
N HIS A 604 -7.29 -11.12 7.75
CA HIS A 604 -8.25 -10.21 7.13
C HIS A 604 -9.42 -9.87 8.06
N ALA A 605 -9.99 -10.85 8.76
CA ALA A 605 -11.08 -10.61 9.71
C ALA A 605 -10.66 -9.64 10.84
N LEU A 606 -9.40 -9.70 11.30
CA LEU A 606 -8.88 -8.83 12.36
C LEU A 606 -8.38 -7.47 11.86
N GLU A 607 -8.39 -7.18 10.56
CA GLU A 607 -7.98 -5.88 10.02
C GLU A 607 -8.82 -4.73 10.61
N GLY A 608 -8.14 -3.69 11.10
CA GLY A 608 -8.79 -2.55 11.75
C GLY A 608 -9.28 -2.82 13.18
N MET A 609 -8.91 -3.94 13.81
CA MET A 609 -9.13 -4.16 15.24
C MET A 609 -8.23 -3.22 16.06
N ASN A 610 -8.75 -2.04 16.39
CA ASN A 610 -8.03 -0.98 17.11
C ASN A 610 -8.53 -0.74 18.55
N VAL A 611 -9.65 -1.36 18.94
CA VAL A 611 -10.21 -1.25 20.29
C VAL A 611 -10.70 -2.62 20.76
N LEU A 612 -10.29 -3.03 21.96
CA LEU A 612 -10.81 -4.22 22.65
C LEU A 612 -11.44 -3.83 23.99
N ARG A 613 -12.72 -4.18 24.18
CA ARG A 613 -13.41 -4.00 25.47
C ARG A 613 -13.24 -5.25 26.33
N ALA A 614 -12.37 -5.17 27.33
CA ALA A 614 -11.96 -6.30 28.17
C ALA A 614 -12.56 -6.29 29.59
N GLY A 615 -13.71 -5.63 29.78
CA GLY A 615 -14.38 -5.56 31.08
C GLY A 615 -13.51 -4.85 32.12
N PHE A 616 -13.30 -5.48 33.28
CA PHE A 616 -12.42 -4.95 34.35
C PHE A 616 -10.95 -4.81 33.93
N ALA A 617 -10.51 -5.51 32.89
CA ALA A 617 -9.16 -5.31 32.34
C ALA A 617 -9.05 -4.01 31.50
N GLY A 618 -10.17 -3.33 31.22
CA GLY A 618 -10.22 -2.01 30.62
C GLY A 618 -10.70 -1.96 29.17
N ARG A 619 -10.61 -0.77 28.56
CA ARG A 619 -10.88 -0.52 27.13
C ARG A 619 -9.54 -0.30 26.44
N LEU A 620 -9.01 -1.38 25.88
CA LEU A 620 -7.67 -1.40 25.31
C LEU A 620 -7.67 -0.72 23.95
N VAL A 621 -6.74 0.22 23.73
CA VAL A 621 -6.39 0.74 22.41
C VAL A 621 -5.30 -0.15 21.84
N LEU A 622 -5.53 -0.67 20.64
CA LEU A 622 -4.67 -1.64 19.98
C LEU A 622 -4.09 -1.06 18.70
N ALA A 623 -2.79 -1.28 18.51
CA ALA A 623 -2.11 -1.05 17.24
C ALA A 623 -1.43 -2.33 16.77
N PRO A 624 -1.42 -2.65 15.46
CA PRO A 624 -0.67 -3.79 14.96
C PRO A 624 0.81 -3.69 15.34
N ALA A 625 1.34 -4.75 15.93
CA ALA A 625 2.73 -4.86 16.31
C ALA A 625 3.50 -5.75 15.33
N VAL A 626 4.79 -5.49 15.19
CA VAL A 626 5.70 -6.36 14.47
C VAL A 626 6.70 -6.93 15.46
N LEU A 627 6.96 -8.23 15.33
CA LEU A 627 7.86 -8.98 16.18
C LEU A 627 9.14 -9.28 15.41
N ASP A 628 10.27 -9.20 16.09
CA ASP A 628 11.56 -9.63 15.55
C ASP A 628 11.92 -11.00 16.15
N PRO A 629 11.88 -12.09 15.38
CA PRO A 629 12.15 -13.44 15.90
C PRO A 629 13.51 -13.59 16.56
N ASP A 630 14.49 -12.76 16.20
CA ASP A 630 15.85 -12.88 16.70
C ASP A 630 16.04 -12.22 18.09
N SER A 631 15.15 -11.29 18.45
CA SER A 631 15.30 -10.46 19.67
C SER A 631 14.10 -10.45 20.60
N ASP A 632 12.93 -10.93 20.14
CA ASP A 632 11.71 -10.96 20.94
C ASP A 632 11.82 -12.00 22.07
N PRO A 633 11.56 -11.64 23.35
CA PRO A 633 11.66 -12.58 24.46
C PRO A 633 10.79 -13.83 24.34
N LEU A 634 9.68 -13.78 23.59
CA LEU A 634 8.81 -14.93 23.40
C LEU A 634 9.25 -15.85 22.27
N PHE A 635 10.13 -15.40 21.36
CA PHE A 635 10.47 -16.13 20.13
C PHE A 635 11.95 -16.42 19.98
N ALA A 636 12.81 -15.50 20.44
CA ALA A 636 14.25 -15.61 20.35
C ALA A 636 14.76 -16.90 20.99
N PRO A 637 15.78 -17.55 20.40
CA PRO A 637 16.39 -18.73 20.99
C PRO A 637 16.92 -18.46 22.40
N SER A 638 16.38 -19.17 23.40
CA SER A 638 16.83 -19.07 24.80
C SER A 638 17.07 -20.45 25.40
N ARG A 639 18.07 -20.54 26.28
CA ARG A 639 18.32 -21.73 27.12
C ARG A 639 17.45 -21.75 28.36
N VAL A 640 16.99 -20.58 28.82
CA VAL A 640 16.21 -20.44 30.05
C VAL A 640 14.87 -19.77 29.72
N TRP A 641 13.78 -20.43 30.08
CA TRP A 641 12.41 -19.97 29.84
C TRP A 641 11.67 -19.87 31.17
N GLU A 642 11.12 -18.71 31.48
CA GLU A 642 10.38 -18.44 32.72
C GLU A 642 8.91 -18.15 32.43
N SER A 643 8.02 -18.60 33.32
CA SER A 643 6.58 -18.35 33.18
C SER A 643 6.26 -16.85 33.26
N VAL A 644 5.62 -16.34 32.21
CA VAL A 644 5.01 -15.00 32.14
C VAL A 644 3.61 -15.01 32.76
N SER A 645 2.88 -16.11 32.55
CA SER A 645 1.58 -16.36 33.18
C SER A 645 1.55 -17.75 33.80
N ASP A 646 0.66 -17.95 34.77
CA ASP A 646 0.60 -19.17 35.55
C ASP A 646 0.46 -20.42 34.70
N TYR A 647 1.39 -21.35 34.89
CA TYR A 647 1.24 -22.69 34.40
C TYR A 647 0.17 -23.40 35.23
N ARG A 648 -0.82 -24.01 34.57
CA ARG A 648 -1.84 -24.84 35.23
C ARG A 648 -1.79 -26.25 34.68
N VAL A 649 -1.69 -27.23 35.57
CA VAL A 649 -1.53 -28.64 35.20
C VAL A 649 -2.67 -29.13 34.30
N THR A 650 -2.37 -30.02 33.35
CA THR A 650 -3.39 -30.67 32.51
C THR A 650 -3.96 -31.92 33.17
N ARG A 651 -3.17 -32.63 33.99
CA ARG A 651 -3.61 -33.81 34.75
C ARG A 651 -3.04 -33.80 36.17
N HIS A 652 -3.90 -33.51 37.15
CA HIS A 652 -3.51 -33.55 38.55
C HIS A 652 -3.26 -35.00 39.02
N ARG A 653 -1.99 -35.39 39.17
CA ARG A 653 -1.61 -36.68 39.78
C ARG A 653 -1.74 -36.57 41.31
N ARG A 654 -2.85 -37.06 41.87
CA ARG A 654 -3.20 -36.97 43.30
C ARG A 654 -2.19 -37.59 44.29
N ARG A 655 -1.12 -38.23 43.84
CA ARG A 655 -0.14 -38.97 44.66
C ARG A 655 1.25 -38.32 44.76
N LEU A 656 1.45 -37.14 44.16
CA LEU A 656 2.71 -36.40 44.21
C LEU A 656 2.57 -35.16 45.08
N ALA A 657 3.68 -34.68 45.66
CA ALA A 657 3.74 -33.35 46.24
C ALA A 657 3.49 -32.28 45.16
N ASP A 658 2.95 -31.12 45.54
CA ASP A 658 2.51 -30.09 44.58
C ASP A 658 3.61 -29.65 43.61
N GLU A 659 4.85 -29.45 44.09
CA GLU A 659 5.97 -29.09 43.23
C GLU A 659 6.35 -30.21 42.25
N GLU A 660 6.39 -31.47 42.73
CA GLU A 660 6.69 -32.63 41.90
C GLU A 660 5.60 -32.87 40.85
N ALA A 661 4.33 -32.63 41.20
CA ALA A 661 3.21 -32.71 40.29
C ALA A 661 3.32 -31.67 39.17
N LEU A 662 3.68 -30.42 39.49
CA LEU A 662 3.93 -29.37 38.49
C LEU A 662 5.08 -29.73 37.55
N LYS A 663 6.21 -30.20 38.09
CA LYS A 663 7.38 -30.62 37.30
C LYS A 663 7.02 -31.77 36.35
N ALA A 664 6.43 -32.85 36.88
CA ALA A 664 6.08 -34.03 36.10
C ALA A 664 5.06 -33.73 34.99
N ASP A 665 4.09 -32.86 35.25
CA ASP A 665 3.10 -32.43 34.25
C ASP A 665 3.74 -31.56 33.17
N ALA A 666 4.63 -30.62 33.54
CA ALA A 666 5.38 -29.80 32.58
C ALA A 666 6.27 -30.63 31.64
N PHE A 667 6.99 -31.63 32.15
CA PHE A 667 7.75 -32.58 31.33
C PHE A 667 6.86 -33.31 30.32
N ALA A 668 5.71 -33.81 30.78
CA ALA A 668 4.77 -34.53 29.92
C ALA A 668 4.18 -33.61 28.83
N GLU A 669 3.86 -32.36 29.15
CA GLU A 669 3.37 -31.39 28.17
C GLU A 669 4.43 -31.03 27.14
N LEU A 670 5.69 -30.76 27.55
CA LEU A 670 6.79 -30.47 26.61
C LEU A 670 7.01 -31.63 25.64
N ALA A 671 7.05 -32.87 26.13
CA ALA A 671 7.17 -34.05 25.29
C ALA A 671 5.99 -34.18 24.31
N ARG A 672 4.76 -33.91 24.77
CA ARG A 672 3.53 -33.97 23.95
C ARG A 672 3.57 -32.99 22.77
N ILE A 673 4.15 -31.80 22.96
CA ILE A 673 4.22 -30.77 21.91
C ILE A 673 5.52 -30.82 21.09
N GLY A 674 6.37 -31.83 21.32
CA GLY A 674 7.61 -32.04 20.58
C GLY A 674 8.75 -31.07 20.96
N TRP A 675 8.71 -30.52 22.17
CA TRP A 675 9.85 -29.77 22.73
C TRP A 675 10.91 -30.73 23.29
N PRO A 676 12.21 -30.39 23.20
CA PRO A 676 13.26 -31.16 23.87
C PRO A 676 13.04 -31.23 25.37
N GLU A 677 13.54 -32.28 26.01
CA GLU A 677 13.50 -32.42 27.46
C GLU A 677 14.40 -31.34 28.11
N PRO A 678 13.89 -30.56 29.08
CA PRO A 678 14.70 -29.61 29.82
C PRO A 678 15.63 -30.34 30.80
N ASN A 679 16.86 -29.84 30.98
CA ASN A 679 17.79 -30.35 31.99
C ASN A 679 17.28 -30.09 33.41
N VAL A 680 16.60 -28.95 33.62
CA VAL A 680 16.13 -28.52 34.93
C VAL A 680 14.75 -27.87 34.78
N VAL A 681 13.83 -28.27 35.66
CA VAL A 681 12.54 -27.59 35.90
C VAL A 681 12.50 -27.11 37.34
N GLU A 682 12.60 -25.80 37.54
CA GLU A 682 12.48 -25.15 38.85
C GLU A 682 11.05 -24.66 39.04
N VAL A 683 10.47 -24.91 40.21
CA VAL A 683 9.17 -24.36 40.59
C VAL A 683 9.43 -23.07 41.37
N LEU A 684 9.05 -21.94 40.80
CA LEU A 684 9.25 -20.61 41.38
C LEU A 684 8.14 -20.26 42.38
N SER A 685 6.93 -20.75 42.13
CA SER A 685 5.79 -20.61 43.06
C SER A 685 4.75 -21.69 42.83
N VAL A 686 3.98 -21.99 43.89
CA VAL A 686 2.85 -22.92 43.88
C VAL A 686 1.60 -22.19 44.34
N ARG A 687 0.49 -22.42 43.63
CA ARG A 687 -0.83 -21.90 43.98
C ARG A 687 -1.87 -23.03 43.88
N ARG A 688 -2.71 -23.14 44.91
CA ARG A 688 -3.92 -23.97 44.89
C ARG A 688 -5.15 -23.10 44.63
N GLY A 689 -5.87 -23.42 43.58
CA GLY A 689 -7.14 -22.79 43.27
C GLY A 689 -8.28 -23.29 44.18
N PRO A 690 -9.42 -22.58 44.22
CA PRO A 690 -10.54 -22.87 45.13
C PRO A 690 -11.15 -24.28 44.99
N GLN A 691 -10.95 -24.93 43.85
CA GLN A 691 -11.46 -26.28 43.54
C GLN A 691 -10.35 -27.35 43.54
N GLY A 692 -9.21 -27.10 44.20
CA GLY A 692 -8.08 -28.04 44.25
C GLY A 692 -7.28 -28.13 42.94
N GLY A 693 -7.40 -27.14 42.05
CA GLY A 693 -6.59 -27.03 40.85
C GLY A 693 -5.18 -26.52 41.19
N LEU A 694 -4.16 -27.16 40.64
CA LEU A 694 -2.76 -26.82 40.89
C LEU A 694 -2.20 -25.91 39.78
N SER A 695 -1.63 -24.78 40.15
CA SER A 695 -0.92 -23.87 39.25
C SER A 695 0.36 -23.33 39.89
N GLY A 696 1.22 -22.72 39.09
CA GLY A 696 2.49 -22.19 39.58
C GLY A 696 3.27 -21.46 38.50
N GLN A 697 4.37 -20.83 38.90
CA GLN A 697 5.37 -20.31 37.97
C GLN A 697 6.55 -21.26 37.91
N LEU A 698 7.07 -21.48 36.71
CA LEU A 698 8.15 -22.42 36.43
C LEU A 698 9.31 -21.71 35.71
N ARG A 699 10.52 -22.20 35.94
CA ARG A 699 11.71 -21.92 35.11
C ARG A 699 12.20 -23.21 34.50
N LEU A 700 12.37 -23.20 33.19
CA LEU A 700 12.81 -24.34 32.38
C LEU A 700 14.19 -24.03 31.82
N THR A 701 15.15 -24.94 32.01
CA THR A 701 16.51 -24.79 31.47
C THR A 701 16.84 -25.92 30.52
N PHE A 702 17.24 -25.59 29.29
CA PHE A 702 17.57 -26.53 28.22
C PHE A 702 19.08 -26.61 27.97
N ALA A 703 19.54 -27.78 27.51
CA ALA A 703 20.94 -28.00 27.12
C ALA A 703 21.38 -27.02 26.01
N THR A 704 20.57 -26.86 24.97
CA THR A 704 20.78 -25.95 23.84
C THR A 704 19.67 -24.90 23.77
N ALA A 705 19.97 -23.73 23.20
CA ALA A 705 18.99 -22.66 23.06
C ALA A 705 17.81 -23.13 22.18
N GLN A 706 16.59 -22.93 22.66
CA GLN A 706 15.35 -23.29 21.98
C GLN A 706 14.63 -22.04 21.52
N ALA A 707 14.20 -21.99 20.26
CA ALA A 707 13.33 -20.92 19.75
C ALA A 707 11.88 -21.12 20.23
N GLY A 708 11.22 -20.02 20.59
CA GLY A 708 9.81 -20.01 20.97
C GLY A 708 8.85 -20.00 19.77
N PRO A 709 7.54 -19.77 20.01
CA PRO A 709 6.92 -19.50 21.31
C PRO A 709 6.72 -20.75 22.16
N LEU A 710 6.84 -20.60 23.48
CA LEU A 710 6.52 -21.64 24.46
C LEU A 710 5.29 -21.25 25.27
N ALA A 711 4.20 -22.01 25.10
CA ALA A 711 3.06 -21.91 25.97
C ALA A 711 2.40 -23.29 26.14
N ILE A 712 2.16 -23.69 27.39
CA ILE A 712 1.74 -25.05 27.76
C ILE A 712 0.72 -25.03 28.93
N GLY A 713 0.07 -26.16 29.18
CA GLY A 713 -0.86 -26.32 30.30
C GLY A 713 -2.34 -26.14 29.93
N SER A 714 -3.23 -26.40 30.89
CA SER A 714 -4.69 -26.49 30.65
C SER A 714 -5.36 -25.14 30.34
N THR A 715 -4.64 -24.04 30.54
CA THR A 715 -5.13 -22.67 30.34
C THR A 715 -4.45 -21.94 29.20
N LEU A 716 -3.67 -22.63 28.36
CA LEU A 716 -3.04 -22.09 27.15
C LEU A 716 -3.98 -21.21 26.32
N HIS A 717 -5.16 -21.75 25.98
CA HIS A 717 -6.19 -21.06 25.18
C HIS A 717 -7.05 -20.07 25.98
N LYS A 718 -6.69 -19.85 27.24
CA LYS A 718 -7.37 -18.98 28.22
C LYS A 718 -6.40 -17.96 28.83
N GLY A 719 -5.24 -17.71 28.20
CA GLY A 719 -4.27 -16.70 28.62
C GLY A 719 -3.27 -17.13 29.71
N GLY A 720 -3.22 -18.41 30.06
CA GLY A 720 -2.27 -18.97 31.04
C GLY A 720 -1.15 -19.79 30.41
N GLY A 721 -0.09 -20.06 31.18
CA GLY A 721 1.00 -20.95 30.82
C GLY A 721 1.94 -20.47 29.73
N LEU A 722 2.05 -19.14 29.53
CA LEU A 722 3.02 -18.51 28.62
C LEU A 722 4.41 -18.45 29.27
N PHE A 723 5.46 -18.65 28.48
CA PHE A 723 6.86 -18.51 28.92
C PHE A 723 7.63 -17.51 28.05
N ALA A 724 8.62 -16.83 28.63
CA ALA A 724 9.56 -15.93 27.95
C ALA A 724 11.00 -16.33 28.24
N GLY A 725 11.88 -16.11 27.27
CA GLY A 725 13.31 -16.30 27.40
C GLY A 725 13.95 -15.27 28.33
N SER A 726 14.75 -15.72 29.31
CA SER A 726 15.53 -14.82 30.16
C SER A 726 16.87 -14.51 29.49
N HIS A 727 17.04 -13.31 28.92
CA HIS A 727 18.37 -12.80 28.62
C HIS A 727 18.96 -12.23 29.91
N ARG A 728 19.77 -13.01 30.66
CA ARG A 728 20.66 -12.39 31.64
C ARG A 728 21.61 -11.47 30.88
N ARG A 729 21.35 -10.16 30.88
CA ARG A 729 22.42 -9.18 30.71
C ARG A 729 23.43 -9.55 31.79
N HIS A 730 24.63 -9.98 31.41
CA HIS A 730 25.74 -9.98 32.35
C HIS A 730 25.92 -8.53 32.80
N SER A 731 25.36 -8.19 33.96
CA SER A 731 25.85 -7.10 34.77
C SER A 731 27.31 -7.43 35.06
N ARG A 732 28.22 -6.82 34.28
CA ARG A 732 29.62 -6.69 34.65
C ARG A 732 29.67 -5.74 35.84
N GLU A 733 29.44 -6.28 37.03
CA GLU A 733 29.89 -5.71 38.29
C GLU A 733 30.42 -6.86 39.15
N ALA A 734 31.72 -7.10 38.98
CA ALA A 734 32.71 -7.40 40.00
C ALA A 734 34.09 -7.22 39.34
#